data_AF-A0A2P4SWJ0-F1
#
_entry.id   AF-A0A2P4SWJ0-F1
#
_cell.length_a   1.000
_cell.length_b   1.000
_cell.length_c   1.000
_cell.angle_alpha   90.00
_cell.angle_beta   90.00
_cell.angle_gamma   90.00
#
_symmetry.space_group_name_H-M   'P 1'
#
loop_
_entity.id
_entity.type
_entity.pdbx_description
1 polymer ?
#
loop_
_entity_poly.entity_id
_entity_poly.type
_entity_poly.pdbx_seq_one_letter_code
_entity_poly.pdbx_strand_id
1 'polypeptide(L)'
;MIFQASLANAQILIPSNQASVSSMLLEGRTLLALATTMYAPGGIDQVLQNEDTEKPLKKVDPQLLKMALSPYPKLRAALFPPCTSHGIVPPDVSLYHLVQSLVPFDPSKLFGWQSTNTLAVSGKLVSIQQAGNEAYLLGLSFFNMPSVAAACVCFLELLGLNSLKLRVDIKVANMIFIYKTRNEETQHNQIRESLVEQLMRLADGEKAATEVVLKSLEEAFWDSIEHQGIKRTCSDSRQQWSLVMQFCKLHTMKLSTSYLKECAKSNDWLQFVIQAQLYSYKPDEDADIIHCLCVWIITSVDNVTRSEATKHIQSSVENHKWDLHDLSLIWKVLLRKQKCQTLIRGFQLFLKDSPLLHILEMYHLCMNWKKYHEAKTKLEEFQKHLTNLKTTDGAAASGVPVQWLESQALFLLELMMQQCRTEYELGKLLQLFAATDNLLLDGPYVKKLCALSEILRDSSVPINRSMLTGYTPETFQNECRSILEQLQEKGMFSLAREVAELAELPADSVVTREILRDVRLLRDAGEWDRDQIRAKVWKRCNDSFVKNSISSRAASDFFLNQANAVLEFPAPEKINSITERHLLLTLAGHWLAKDASVALDQLEEIERQIWICRITRQTLSADEGPGTSGHSSCAAVNGDCTFDNLAKEFSFSKLPALNTPNYLNVEGLEFGGCQQTLAEEEEESLRFLVGCLLDEGSVHEASRVCRYFHFYSRDVLLVLHCRALASGEADLDKLHTDIQALIAIEKTQDSSASQQSRVPSTSSLEDWTHIADPSPDDQIVVSLKALTDECVHGRNYCRQVLCLYELSKELNCSYSEMSALDPEKVLRAILSSQQAERCRRAQAFISTQGLQPETVAELVAREVVQELLASSEGKGQKQVSNPAAESQAFLQLAKLCQDHTLVGMKLLEKIPSVPRGELSCITELLILAHNCFSLTCHMEGITRVLQAARLLTDEHLAPNDEYGLMVRLLTGIGRYNEMTYIFELLHEKHYFEVLMRKKLDPSGTLKTALLDYIKRCRPGDSEKHNMIALCFSMCREIGENHEAAACIQLKLIESQPW
;
A
#
# COMPACT_ATOMS: atom_id res chain seq x y z
N MET A 1 63.07 -19.43 -9.01
CA MET A 1 62.49 -18.35 -8.20
C MET A 1 63.57 -17.60 -7.40
N ILE A 2 64.37 -18.28 -6.58
CA ILE A 2 65.43 -17.65 -5.75
C ILE A 2 66.48 -16.90 -6.61
N PHE A 3 66.93 -17.48 -7.74
CA PHE A 3 67.83 -16.81 -8.69
C PHE A 3 67.30 -15.48 -9.26
N GLN A 4 66.01 -15.42 -9.58
CA GLN A 4 65.38 -14.20 -10.11
C GLN A 4 65.20 -13.15 -9.01
N ALA A 5 64.90 -13.58 -7.77
CA ALA A 5 64.83 -12.70 -6.62
C ALA A 5 66.22 -12.10 -6.26
N SER A 6 67.29 -12.89 -6.31
CA SER A 6 68.65 -12.36 -6.11
C SER A 6 69.08 -11.37 -7.20
N LEU A 7 68.67 -11.62 -8.45
CA LEU A 7 68.98 -10.73 -9.57
C LEU A 7 68.20 -9.41 -9.49
N ALA A 8 66.93 -9.44 -9.08
CA ALA A 8 66.14 -8.24 -8.79
C ALA A 8 66.72 -7.42 -7.63
N ASN A 9 67.17 -8.08 -6.55
CA ASN A 9 67.83 -7.40 -5.44
C ASN A 9 69.17 -6.77 -5.85
N ALA A 10 69.93 -7.43 -6.73
CA ALA A 10 71.16 -6.88 -7.26
C ALA A 10 70.92 -5.70 -8.22
N GLN A 11 69.79 -5.70 -8.94
CA GLN A 11 69.30 -4.58 -9.76
C GLN A 11 69.06 -3.30 -8.95
N ILE A 12 68.69 -3.43 -7.67
CA ILE A 12 68.50 -2.30 -6.76
C ILE A 12 69.85 -1.74 -6.25
N LEU A 13 70.87 -2.61 -6.13
CA LEU A 13 72.19 -2.27 -5.61
C LEU A 13 73.16 -1.72 -6.67
N ILE A 14 72.81 -1.86 -7.95
CA ILE A 14 73.68 -1.56 -9.10
C ILE A 14 72.96 -0.54 -10.01
N PRO A 15 73.58 0.61 -10.34
CA PRO A 15 72.92 1.69 -11.10
C PRO A 15 72.76 1.43 -12.61
N SER A 16 72.86 0.18 -13.09
CA SER A 16 72.73 -0.15 -14.52
C SER A 16 71.36 -0.73 -14.90
N ASN A 17 70.83 -0.29 -16.04
CA ASN A 17 69.45 -0.60 -16.49
C ASN A 17 69.17 -2.08 -16.82
N GLN A 18 70.17 -2.98 -16.75
CA GLN A 18 70.00 -4.43 -16.89
C GLN A 18 71.00 -5.17 -16.00
N ALA A 19 70.61 -5.54 -14.76
CA ALA A 19 71.44 -6.41 -13.93
C ALA A 19 71.60 -7.80 -14.56
N SER A 20 72.83 -8.22 -14.77
CA SER A 20 73.23 -9.57 -15.12
C SER A 20 74.40 -9.98 -14.24
N VAL A 21 74.70 -11.28 -14.12
CA VAL A 21 75.86 -11.73 -13.35
C VAL A 21 77.16 -11.10 -13.88
N SER A 22 77.26 -10.85 -15.20
CA SER A 22 78.40 -10.19 -15.83
C SER A 22 78.53 -8.70 -15.47
N SER A 23 77.40 -7.97 -15.33
CA SER A 23 77.48 -6.57 -14.87
C SER A 23 77.88 -6.46 -13.40
N MET A 24 77.46 -7.40 -12.55
CA MET A 24 77.90 -7.48 -11.14
C MET A 24 79.41 -7.73 -11.01
N LEU A 25 79.99 -8.53 -11.91
CA LEU A 25 81.43 -8.80 -11.93
C LEU A 25 82.25 -7.61 -12.45
N LEU A 26 81.75 -6.90 -13.48
CA LEU A 26 82.39 -5.69 -14.02
C LEU A 26 82.41 -4.53 -13.00
N GLU A 27 81.40 -4.42 -12.15
CA GLU A 27 81.33 -3.42 -11.08
C GLU A 27 82.08 -3.83 -9.79
N GLY A 28 82.81 -4.96 -9.81
CA GLY A 28 83.66 -5.40 -8.69
C GLY A 28 82.91 -6.03 -7.52
N ARG A 29 81.63 -6.40 -7.68
CA ARG A 29 80.81 -7.06 -6.66
C ARG A 29 80.91 -8.59 -6.75
N THR A 30 82.14 -9.13 -6.67
CA THR A 30 82.46 -10.54 -6.94
C THR A 30 81.67 -11.55 -6.09
N LEU A 31 81.52 -11.30 -4.78
CA LEU A 31 80.79 -12.21 -3.88
C LEU A 31 79.28 -12.24 -4.13
N LEU A 32 78.70 -11.10 -4.52
CA LEU A 32 77.28 -11.01 -4.85
C LEU A 32 76.97 -11.74 -6.16
N ALA A 33 77.87 -11.61 -7.15
CA ALA A 33 77.80 -12.38 -8.38
C ALA A 33 77.87 -13.88 -8.11
N LEU A 34 78.79 -14.35 -7.26
CA LEU A 34 78.93 -15.76 -6.87
C LEU A 34 77.72 -16.30 -6.12
N ALA A 35 77.23 -15.58 -5.12
CA ALA A 35 76.03 -15.95 -4.39
C ALA A 35 74.82 -16.06 -5.33
N THR A 36 74.70 -15.14 -6.29
CA THR A 36 73.66 -15.18 -7.32
C THR A 36 73.82 -16.39 -8.24
N THR A 37 75.04 -16.74 -8.66
CA THR A 37 75.29 -17.95 -9.48
C THR A 37 75.04 -19.27 -8.75
N MET A 38 75.21 -19.34 -7.42
CA MET A 38 74.93 -20.56 -6.65
C MET A 38 73.46 -20.98 -6.72
N TYR A 39 72.55 -20.02 -6.91
CA TYR A 39 71.12 -20.29 -7.02
C TYR A 39 70.64 -20.48 -8.47
N ALA A 40 71.55 -20.41 -9.45
CA ALA A 40 71.23 -20.70 -10.84
C ALA A 40 70.91 -22.20 -11.01
N PRO A 41 69.91 -22.57 -11.84
CA PRO A 41 69.64 -23.98 -12.14
C PRO A 41 70.88 -24.55 -12.86
N GLY A 42 71.53 -25.54 -12.23
CA GLY A 42 72.81 -26.09 -12.69
C GLY A 42 74.02 -25.81 -11.80
N GLY A 43 73.89 -24.91 -10.81
CA GLY A 43 75.01 -24.49 -9.96
C GLY A 43 76.10 -23.72 -10.72
N ILE A 44 77.27 -23.58 -10.10
CA ILE A 44 78.40 -22.81 -10.65
C ILE A 44 79.02 -23.51 -11.87
N ASP A 45 79.01 -24.85 -11.93
CA ASP A 45 79.66 -25.63 -12.98
C ASP A 45 78.97 -25.50 -14.35
N GLN A 46 77.63 -25.42 -14.37
CA GLN A 46 76.87 -25.26 -15.61
C GLN A 46 76.90 -23.81 -16.15
N VAL A 47 77.23 -22.83 -15.31
CA VAL A 47 77.45 -21.43 -15.71
C VAL A 47 78.84 -21.24 -16.35
N LEU A 48 79.79 -22.12 -16.06
CA LEU A 48 81.14 -22.13 -16.63
C LEU A 48 81.22 -22.88 -17.97
N GLN A 49 80.27 -23.78 -18.25
CA GLN A 49 80.18 -24.54 -19.50
C GLN A 49 79.26 -23.78 -20.49
N ASN A 50 79.86 -23.11 -21.48
CA ASN A 50 79.20 -22.26 -22.49
C ASN A 50 78.31 -23.04 -23.48
N GLU A 51 77.31 -23.79 -23.04
CA GLU A 51 76.51 -24.65 -23.94
C GLU A 51 75.09 -24.13 -24.27
N ASP A 52 74.52 -23.18 -23.53
CA ASP A 52 73.16 -22.68 -23.80
C ASP A 52 73.13 -21.29 -24.48
N THR A 53 72.85 -21.27 -25.79
CA THR A 53 72.74 -20.05 -26.61
C THR A 53 71.45 -19.23 -26.43
N GLU A 54 70.46 -19.70 -25.66
CA GLU A 54 69.11 -19.11 -25.68
C GLU A 54 68.77 -18.10 -24.56
N LYS A 55 69.66 -17.81 -23.57
CA LYS A 55 69.37 -16.81 -22.52
C LYS A 55 70.57 -15.91 -22.19
N PRO A 56 70.60 -14.63 -22.65
CA PRO A 56 71.76 -13.73 -22.49
C PRO A 56 72.03 -13.31 -21.03
N LEU A 57 71.06 -13.44 -20.12
CA LEU A 57 71.18 -13.07 -18.70
C LEU A 57 72.05 -14.05 -17.87
N LYS A 58 72.39 -15.22 -18.43
CA LYS A 58 73.17 -16.29 -17.76
C LYS A 58 74.64 -16.36 -18.18
N LYS A 59 75.05 -15.61 -19.21
CA LYS A 59 76.37 -15.74 -19.83
C LYS A 59 77.41 -14.98 -19.01
N VAL A 60 78.36 -15.71 -18.42
CA VAL A 60 79.50 -15.14 -17.70
C VAL A 60 80.76 -15.51 -18.46
N ASP A 61 81.58 -14.53 -18.79
CA ASP A 61 82.90 -14.81 -19.38
C ASP A 61 83.81 -15.42 -18.29
N PRO A 62 84.29 -16.68 -18.47
CA PRO A 62 85.13 -17.36 -17.49
C PRO A 62 86.45 -16.62 -17.24
N GLN A 63 86.96 -15.82 -18.19
CA GLN A 63 88.14 -15.00 -17.97
C GLN A 63 87.85 -13.81 -17.04
N LEU A 64 86.67 -13.19 -17.17
CA LEU A 64 86.21 -12.07 -16.37
C LEU A 64 85.96 -12.51 -14.92
N LEU A 65 85.35 -13.68 -14.71
CA LEU A 65 85.19 -14.28 -13.38
C LEU A 65 86.54 -14.63 -12.74
N LYS A 66 87.50 -15.17 -13.51
CA LYS A 66 88.85 -15.48 -13.03
C LYS A 66 89.63 -14.22 -12.61
N MET A 67 89.43 -13.10 -13.32
CA MET A 67 89.99 -11.79 -12.94
C MET A 67 89.32 -11.21 -11.69
N ALA A 68 87.99 -11.24 -11.61
CA ALA A 68 87.22 -10.73 -10.48
C ALA A 68 87.49 -11.50 -9.17
N LEU A 69 87.91 -12.76 -9.26
CA LEU A 69 88.32 -13.63 -8.15
C LEU A 69 89.78 -13.42 -7.69
N SER A 70 90.54 -12.50 -8.32
CA SER A 70 91.90 -12.16 -7.88
C SER A 70 92.04 -11.76 -6.40
N PRO A 71 91.06 -11.11 -5.72
CA PRO A 71 91.14 -10.82 -4.29
C PRO A 71 90.90 -12.04 -3.38
N TYR A 72 90.40 -13.14 -3.93
CA TYR A 72 90.00 -14.35 -3.19
C TYR A 72 90.78 -15.59 -3.69
N PRO A 73 92.08 -15.70 -3.39
CA PRO A 73 92.98 -16.68 -4.01
C PRO A 73 92.61 -18.14 -3.75
N LYS A 74 92.05 -18.47 -2.57
CA LYS A 74 91.58 -19.82 -2.24
C LYS A 74 90.32 -20.20 -3.04
N LEU A 75 89.41 -19.26 -3.23
CA LEU A 75 88.18 -19.45 -3.99
C LEU A 75 88.48 -19.55 -5.50
N ARG A 76 89.44 -18.72 -5.97
CA ARG A 76 89.98 -18.78 -7.32
C ARG A 76 90.63 -20.14 -7.63
N ALA A 77 91.39 -20.70 -6.67
CA ALA A 77 92.02 -22.02 -6.82
C ALA A 77 91.00 -23.18 -6.79
N ALA A 78 89.91 -23.04 -6.03
CA ALA A 78 88.82 -24.04 -5.99
C ALA A 78 87.97 -24.07 -7.28
N LEU A 79 87.70 -22.90 -7.88
CA LEU A 79 86.88 -22.77 -9.11
C LEU A 79 87.70 -22.89 -10.40
N PHE A 80 88.98 -22.52 -10.36
CA PHE A 80 89.92 -22.64 -11.50
C PHE A 80 91.24 -23.27 -11.01
N PRO A 81 91.28 -24.61 -10.85
CA PRO A 81 92.49 -25.30 -10.40
C PRO A 81 93.65 -25.03 -11.38
N PRO A 82 94.86 -24.69 -10.90
CA PRO A 82 96.02 -24.60 -11.78
C PRO A 82 96.35 -26.01 -12.31
N CYS A 83 96.10 -26.26 -13.59
CA CYS A 83 96.62 -27.44 -14.26
C CYS A 83 98.15 -27.33 -14.33
N THR A 84 98.86 -28.08 -13.50
CA THR A 84 100.21 -28.53 -13.84
C THR A 84 100.09 -29.65 -14.88
N SER A 85 101.10 -29.83 -15.71
CA SER A 85 101.11 -30.66 -16.94
C SER A 85 100.82 -32.16 -16.75
N HIS A 86 100.43 -32.61 -15.56
CA HIS A 86 99.95 -33.96 -15.27
C HIS A 86 98.74 -33.86 -14.33
N GLY A 87 97.54 -34.15 -14.84
CA GLY A 87 96.26 -33.89 -14.19
C GLY A 87 96.00 -34.65 -12.88
N ILE A 88 96.48 -34.12 -11.75
CA ILE A 88 96.13 -34.54 -10.39
C ILE A 88 95.97 -33.30 -9.51
N VAL A 89 94.82 -33.15 -8.84
CA VAL A 89 94.50 -32.07 -7.88
C VAL A 89 94.88 -32.52 -6.46
N PRO A 90 95.60 -31.73 -5.64
CA PRO A 90 95.88 -32.08 -4.24
C PRO A 90 94.74 -31.65 -3.29
N PRO A 91 94.31 -32.47 -2.31
CA PRO A 91 93.32 -32.06 -1.32
C PRO A 91 93.97 -31.57 -0.01
N ASP A 92 93.73 -30.30 0.35
CA ASP A 92 93.96 -29.76 1.70
C ASP A 92 92.69 -29.95 2.54
N VAL A 93 92.66 -30.96 3.42
CA VAL A 93 91.62 -31.14 4.44
C VAL A 93 92.29 -31.20 5.82
N SER A 94 91.84 -30.34 6.74
CA SER A 94 92.37 -30.25 8.11
C SER A 94 91.87 -31.40 8.99
N LEU A 95 92.75 -31.88 9.87
CA LEU A 95 92.62 -33.07 10.73
C LEU A 95 91.31 -33.14 11.55
N TYR A 96 90.70 -31.99 11.85
CA TYR A 96 89.42 -31.88 12.59
C TYR A 96 88.21 -32.46 11.81
N HIS A 97 88.17 -32.27 10.49
CA HIS A 97 87.11 -32.83 9.65
C HIS A 97 87.32 -34.32 9.34
N LEU A 98 88.57 -34.78 9.41
CA LEU A 98 88.92 -36.20 9.31
C LEU A 98 88.48 -36.98 10.56
N VAL A 99 88.58 -36.37 11.75
CA VAL A 99 88.19 -37.01 13.03
C VAL A 99 86.67 -37.04 13.23
N GLN A 100 85.91 -36.08 12.68
CA GLN A 100 84.44 -36.09 12.74
C GLN A 100 83.82 -37.10 11.76
N SER A 101 84.53 -37.51 10.70
CA SER A 101 84.01 -38.35 9.61
C SER A 101 84.60 -39.76 9.54
N LEU A 102 85.66 -40.06 10.31
CA LEU A 102 86.24 -41.41 10.38
C LEU A 102 86.06 -42.01 11.78
N VAL A 103 84.98 -42.80 11.90
CA VAL A 103 84.62 -43.71 13.00
C VAL A 103 84.09 -43.00 14.27
N PRO A 104 82.87 -43.34 14.75
CA PRO A 104 82.44 -42.88 16.07
C PRO A 104 83.40 -43.46 17.11
N PHE A 105 84.07 -42.57 17.84
CA PHE A 105 84.76 -42.95 19.05
C PHE A 105 83.74 -43.66 19.95
N ASP A 106 83.89 -44.98 20.12
CA ASP A 106 83.00 -45.83 20.91
C ASP A 106 83.66 -46.06 22.28
N PRO A 107 83.35 -45.25 23.30
CA PRO A 107 83.95 -45.38 24.62
C PRO A 107 83.49 -46.64 25.35
N SER A 108 82.55 -47.43 24.82
CA SER A 108 82.31 -48.79 25.33
C SER A 108 83.51 -49.73 25.14
N LYS A 109 84.50 -49.33 24.33
CA LYS A 109 85.80 -50.01 24.18
C LYS A 109 86.91 -49.44 25.07
N LEU A 110 86.72 -48.28 25.67
CA LEU A 110 87.62 -47.78 26.71
C LEU A 110 87.41 -48.64 27.96
N PHE A 111 88.48 -49.22 28.48
CA PHE A 111 88.49 -50.17 29.61
C PHE A 111 87.87 -51.56 29.34
N GLY A 112 87.59 -51.95 28.10
CA GLY A 112 87.15 -53.32 27.76
C GLY A 112 88.19 -54.41 28.03
N TRP A 113 89.47 -54.01 28.21
CA TRP A 113 90.60 -54.87 28.55
C TRP A 113 90.79 -55.07 30.06
N GLN A 114 90.06 -54.33 30.91
CA GLN A 114 90.11 -54.51 32.36
C GLN A 114 89.08 -55.55 32.78
N SER A 115 89.54 -56.65 33.38
CA SER A 115 88.71 -57.76 33.86
C SER A 115 87.76 -57.38 35.01
N THR A 116 87.89 -56.19 35.59
CA THR A 116 86.97 -55.62 36.60
C THR A 116 85.79 -54.85 35.99
N ASN A 117 85.78 -54.64 34.67
CA ASN A 117 84.75 -53.87 33.99
C ASN A 117 83.53 -54.75 33.67
N THR A 118 82.58 -54.83 34.60
CA THR A 118 81.34 -55.60 34.48
C THR A 118 80.38 -55.06 33.41
N LEU A 119 80.67 -53.91 32.79
CA LEU A 119 79.83 -53.27 31.76
C LEU A 119 80.06 -53.82 30.33
N ALA A 120 81.08 -54.67 30.13
CA ALA A 120 81.45 -55.16 28.79
C ALA A 120 80.56 -56.30 28.24
N VAL A 121 79.65 -56.87 29.05
CA VAL A 121 78.83 -58.03 28.66
C VAL A 121 77.44 -57.60 28.18
N SER A 122 77.23 -57.71 26.86
CA SER A 122 75.97 -57.71 26.10
C SER A 122 74.65 -57.44 26.86
N GLY A 123 74.27 -56.16 26.96
CA GLY A 123 72.97 -55.66 27.44
C GLY A 123 72.79 -54.16 27.08
N LYS A 124 73.10 -53.80 25.84
CA LYS A 124 73.77 -52.53 25.49
C LYS A 124 72.95 -51.23 25.44
N LEU A 125 71.63 -51.20 25.64
CA LEU A 125 70.85 -49.95 25.59
C LEU A 125 70.35 -49.48 26.96
N VAL A 126 69.92 -50.41 27.82
CA VAL A 126 69.38 -50.08 29.14
C VAL A 126 70.49 -49.62 30.10
N SER A 127 71.66 -50.26 30.07
CA SER A 127 72.79 -49.88 30.95
C SER A 127 73.45 -48.56 30.55
N ILE A 128 73.47 -48.21 29.25
CA ILE A 128 73.95 -46.90 28.78
C ILE A 128 72.98 -45.80 29.20
N GLN A 129 71.67 -46.04 29.10
CA GLN A 129 70.65 -45.11 29.58
C GLN A 129 70.68 -44.97 31.11
N GLN A 130 70.92 -46.04 31.86
CA GLN A 130 71.08 -45.99 33.33
C GLN A 130 72.33 -45.21 33.73
N ALA A 131 73.50 -45.49 33.14
CA ALA A 131 74.71 -44.73 33.39
C ALA A 131 74.57 -43.26 32.97
N GLY A 132 73.85 -43.00 31.88
CA GLY A 132 73.48 -41.65 31.45
C GLY A 132 72.56 -40.95 32.45
N ASN A 133 71.56 -41.65 33.00
CA ASN A 133 70.67 -41.12 34.03
C ASN A 133 71.42 -40.84 35.34
N GLU A 134 72.32 -41.73 35.77
CA GLU A 134 73.16 -41.50 36.94
C GLU A 134 74.08 -40.29 36.77
N ALA A 135 74.72 -40.14 35.59
CA ALA A 135 75.52 -38.97 35.28
C ALA A 135 74.68 -37.68 35.20
N TYR A 136 73.43 -37.78 34.72
CA TYR A 136 72.47 -36.67 34.71
C TYR A 136 72.08 -36.27 36.14
N LEU A 137 71.72 -37.22 37.01
CA LEU A 137 71.40 -36.97 38.41
C LEU A 137 72.59 -36.41 39.19
N LEU A 138 73.80 -36.94 38.97
CA LEU A 138 75.03 -36.45 39.59
C LEU A 138 75.36 -35.01 39.15
N GLY A 139 75.15 -34.70 37.87
CA GLY A 139 75.32 -33.35 37.34
C GLY A 139 74.31 -32.36 37.94
N LEU A 140 73.07 -32.80 38.23
CA LEU A 140 72.06 -31.98 38.90
C LEU A 140 72.33 -31.82 40.40
N SER A 141 72.81 -32.85 41.10
CA SER A 141 73.12 -32.74 42.54
C SER A 141 74.31 -31.82 42.83
N PHE A 142 75.22 -31.67 41.85
CA PHE A 142 76.41 -30.81 41.93
C PHE A 142 76.41 -29.71 40.86
N PHE A 143 75.23 -29.14 40.55
CA PHE A 143 75.07 -28.14 39.49
C PHE A 143 75.93 -26.87 39.70
N ASN A 144 76.28 -26.55 40.94
CA ASN A 144 77.09 -25.40 41.33
C ASN A 144 78.61 -25.62 41.16
N MET A 145 79.06 -26.84 40.85
CA MET A 145 80.46 -27.20 40.66
C MET A 145 80.75 -27.39 39.15
N PRO A 146 81.38 -26.40 38.47
CA PRO A 146 81.57 -26.44 37.01
C PRO A 146 82.39 -27.64 36.53
N SER A 147 83.35 -28.10 37.34
CA SER A 147 84.19 -29.26 37.01
C SER A 147 83.38 -30.57 36.95
N VAL A 148 82.45 -30.77 37.89
CA VAL A 148 81.57 -31.94 37.93
C VAL A 148 80.57 -31.89 36.79
N ALA A 149 79.96 -30.72 36.55
CA ALA A 149 79.05 -30.49 35.43
C ALA A 149 79.71 -30.78 34.07
N ALA A 150 80.93 -30.26 33.84
CA ALA A 150 81.68 -30.50 32.61
C ALA A 150 82.06 -31.97 32.42
N ALA A 151 82.46 -32.66 33.51
CA ALA A 151 82.75 -34.09 33.48
C ALA A 151 81.50 -34.92 33.13
N CYS A 152 80.34 -34.61 33.72
CA CYS A 152 79.07 -35.29 33.42
C CYS A 152 78.60 -35.04 31.98
N VAL A 153 78.73 -33.80 31.46
CA VAL A 153 78.42 -33.47 30.06
C VAL A 153 79.33 -34.21 29.09
N CYS A 154 80.65 -34.19 29.35
CA CYS A 154 81.63 -34.93 28.55
C CYS A 154 81.33 -36.44 28.57
N PHE A 155 81.00 -36.99 29.74
CA PHE A 155 80.63 -38.39 29.88
C PHE A 155 79.37 -38.75 29.08
N LEU A 156 78.32 -37.92 29.11
CA LEU A 156 77.11 -38.12 28.30
C LEU A 156 77.41 -38.09 26.80
N GLU A 157 78.22 -37.13 26.34
CA GLU A 157 78.60 -37.02 24.92
C GLU A 157 79.47 -38.19 24.47
N LEU A 158 80.38 -38.65 25.33
CA LEU A 158 81.14 -39.87 25.11
C LEU A 158 80.19 -41.08 24.96
N LEU A 159 79.19 -41.22 25.83
CA LEU A 159 78.18 -42.28 25.71
C LEU A 159 77.26 -42.17 24.48
N GLY A 160 77.41 -41.14 23.64
CA GLY A 160 76.54 -40.88 22.49
C GLY A 160 75.13 -40.39 22.89
N LEU A 161 74.94 -39.97 24.15
CA LEU A 161 73.69 -39.43 24.67
C LEU A 161 73.66 -37.91 24.50
N ASN A 162 72.47 -37.35 24.27
CA ASN A 162 72.31 -35.91 24.11
C ASN A 162 72.48 -35.18 25.46
N SER A 163 73.59 -34.48 25.64
CA SER A 163 73.91 -33.70 26.84
C SER A 163 73.10 -32.40 27.00
N LEU A 164 72.27 -32.03 26.00
CA LEU A 164 71.54 -30.77 25.97
C LEU A 164 70.56 -30.63 27.15
N LYS A 165 69.90 -31.73 27.57
CA LYS A 165 69.02 -31.73 28.75
C LYS A 165 69.78 -31.33 30.01
N LEU A 166 70.91 -31.99 30.28
CA LEU A 166 71.77 -31.68 31.43
C LEU A 166 72.30 -30.24 31.39
N ARG A 167 72.77 -29.78 30.23
CA ARG A 167 73.31 -28.41 30.07
C ARG A 167 72.26 -27.33 30.33
N VAL A 168 71.04 -27.52 29.85
CA VAL A 168 69.93 -26.59 30.08
C VAL A 168 69.53 -26.60 31.55
N ASP A 169 69.35 -27.77 32.15
CA ASP A 169 68.90 -27.89 33.55
C ASP A 169 69.95 -27.36 34.54
N ILE A 170 71.25 -27.61 34.32
CA ILE A 170 72.32 -27.01 35.14
C ILE A 170 72.35 -25.48 34.99
N LYS A 171 72.13 -24.96 33.79
CA LYS A 171 72.10 -23.52 33.55
C LYS A 171 70.87 -22.86 34.20
N VAL A 172 69.71 -23.51 34.14
CA VAL A 172 68.47 -23.12 34.83
C VAL A 172 68.69 -23.14 36.34
N ALA A 173 69.24 -24.23 36.88
CA ALA A 173 69.56 -24.38 38.29
C ALA A 173 70.49 -23.28 38.80
N ASN A 174 71.59 -23.01 38.09
CA ASN A 174 72.52 -21.94 38.46
C ASN A 174 71.86 -20.56 38.41
N MET A 175 70.99 -20.28 37.42
CA MET A 175 70.30 -18.99 37.34
C MET A 175 69.31 -18.80 38.50
N ILE A 176 68.53 -19.83 38.83
CA ILE A 176 67.62 -19.81 39.98
C ILE A 176 68.39 -19.70 41.30
N PHE A 177 69.50 -20.44 41.42
CA PHE A 177 70.34 -20.41 42.61
C PHE A 177 70.90 -19.01 42.85
N ILE A 178 71.52 -18.39 41.83
CA ILE A 178 72.04 -17.01 41.91
C ILE A 178 70.95 -16.04 42.34
N TYR A 179 69.76 -16.12 41.75
CA TYR A 179 68.62 -15.28 42.10
C TYR A 179 68.20 -15.44 43.57
N LYS A 180 67.97 -16.68 44.02
CA LYS A 180 67.54 -16.95 45.40
C LYS A 180 68.60 -16.58 46.43
N THR A 181 69.89 -16.82 46.14
CA THR A 181 70.99 -16.47 47.04
C THR A 181 71.22 -14.96 47.21
N ARG A 182 70.83 -14.15 46.21
CA ARG A 182 70.91 -12.68 46.29
C ARG A 182 69.87 -12.10 47.24
N ASN A 183 68.70 -12.72 47.35
CA ASN A 183 67.62 -12.24 48.20
C ASN A 183 67.78 -12.69 49.67
N GLU A 184 68.48 -13.80 49.94
CA GLU A 184 68.62 -14.40 51.27
C GLU A 184 70.06 -14.90 51.55
N GLU A 185 70.99 -13.99 51.85
CA GLU A 185 72.42 -14.29 52.01
C GLU A 185 72.76 -15.31 53.11
N THR A 186 71.90 -15.50 54.11
CA THR A 186 72.16 -16.38 55.27
C THR A 186 71.76 -17.84 55.07
N GLN A 187 71.08 -18.19 53.97
CA GLN A 187 70.49 -19.52 53.75
C GLN A 187 71.04 -20.26 52.51
N HIS A 188 72.22 -19.91 52.02
CA HIS A 188 72.84 -20.48 50.81
C HIS A 188 72.81 -22.02 50.75
N ASN A 189 73.13 -22.71 51.85
CA ASN A 189 73.12 -24.18 51.89
C ASN A 189 71.71 -24.76 51.87
N GLN A 190 70.75 -24.14 52.54
CA GLN A 190 69.35 -24.57 52.57
C GLN A 190 68.66 -24.36 51.21
N ILE A 191 68.92 -23.22 50.56
CA ILE A 191 68.44 -22.91 49.21
C ILE A 191 69.01 -23.92 48.20
N ARG A 192 70.30 -24.27 48.33
CA ARG A 192 70.94 -25.28 47.50
C ARG A 192 70.28 -26.64 47.68
N GLU A 193 70.08 -27.09 48.92
CA GLU A 193 69.47 -28.40 49.22
C GLU A 193 68.01 -28.48 48.73
N SER A 194 67.23 -27.42 48.94
CA SER A 194 65.86 -27.32 48.43
C SER A 194 65.81 -27.33 46.90
N LEU A 195 66.72 -26.63 46.22
CA LEU A 195 66.78 -26.63 44.77
C LEU A 195 67.24 -27.99 44.21
N VAL A 196 68.23 -28.63 44.84
CA VAL A 196 68.63 -30.00 44.48
C VAL A 196 67.43 -30.94 44.62
N GLU A 197 66.67 -30.87 45.71
CA GLU A 197 65.46 -31.68 45.87
C GLU A 197 64.43 -31.45 44.75
N GLN A 198 64.19 -30.20 44.34
CA GLN A 198 63.32 -29.88 43.21
C GLN A 198 63.87 -30.39 41.87
N LEU A 199 65.18 -30.33 41.67
CA LEU A 199 65.84 -30.84 40.46
C LEU A 199 65.81 -32.37 40.39
N MET A 200 65.91 -33.07 41.53
CA MET A 200 65.77 -34.52 41.59
C MET A 200 64.34 -34.94 41.23
N ARG A 201 63.32 -34.27 41.77
CA ARG A 201 61.91 -34.50 41.41
C ARG A 201 61.61 -34.18 39.94
N LEU A 202 62.26 -33.16 39.38
CA LEU A 202 62.21 -32.85 37.95
C LEU A 202 62.88 -33.96 37.11
N ALA A 203 64.00 -34.52 37.58
CA ALA A 203 64.66 -35.64 36.92
C ALA A 203 63.79 -36.91 36.90
N ASP A 204 62.98 -37.11 37.96
CA ASP A 204 61.99 -38.18 38.06
C ASP A 204 60.73 -37.94 37.18
N GLY A 205 60.63 -36.78 36.52
CA GLY A 205 59.55 -36.44 35.59
C GLY A 205 58.29 -35.85 36.24
N GLU A 206 58.39 -35.35 37.47
CA GLU A 206 57.25 -34.75 38.18
C GLU A 206 56.82 -33.40 37.54
N LYS A 207 55.59 -33.35 37.01
CA LYS A 207 55.06 -32.14 36.36
C LYS A 207 54.92 -30.95 37.30
N ALA A 208 54.50 -31.19 38.54
CA ALA A 208 54.36 -30.13 39.56
C ALA A 208 55.71 -29.49 39.90
N ALA A 209 56.77 -30.30 40.05
CA ALA A 209 58.13 -29.79 40.25
C ALA A 209 58.62 -29.00 39.03
N THR A 210 58.30 -29.45 37.81
CA THR A 210 58.65 -28.76 36.57
C THR A 210 57.97 -27.40 36.44
N GLU A 211 56.70 -27.27 36.83
CA GLU A 211 55.97 -25.98 36.86
C GLU A 211 56.54 -25.02 37.90
N VAL A 212 56.90 -25.52 39.09
CA VAL A 212 57.53 -24.71 40.14
C VAL A 212 58.90 -24.19 39.69
N VAL A 213 59.72 -25.06 39.09
CA VAL A 213 61.03 -24.69 38.53
C VAL A 213 60.86 -23.70 37.37
N LEU A 214 59.86 -23.86 36.50
CA LEU A 214 59.57 -22.91 35.42
C LEU A 214 59.19 -21.53 35.98
N LYS A 215 58.32 -21.46 36.97
CA LYS A 215 57.93 -20.18 37.60
C LYS A 215 59.13 -19.49 38.25
N SER A 216 59.93 -20.23 39.02
CA SER A 216 61.18 -19.70 39.59
C SER A 216 62.20 -19.27 38.53
N LEU A 217 62.25 -19.98 37.39
CA LEU A 217 63.12 -19.63 36.26
C LEU A 217 62.67 -18.32 35.58
N GLU A 218 61.37 -18.12 35.40
CA GLU A 218 60.82 -16.88 34.84
C GLU A 218 61.12 -15.67 35.74
N GLU A 219 60.93 -15.83 37.06
CA GLU A 219 61.24 -14.81 38.06
C GLU A 219 62.75 -14.49 38.07
N ALA A 220 63.61 -15.52 38.12
CA ALA A 220 65.06 -15.38 38.10
C ALA A 220 65.58 -14.75 36.78
N PHE A 221 64.93 -15.06 35.66
CA PHE A 221 65.26 -14.45 34.37
C PHE A 221 65.01 -12.94 34.39
N TRP A 222 63.82 -12.52 34.80
CA TRP A 222 63.46 -11.10 34.79
C TRP A 222 64.33 -10.29 35.74
N ASP A 223 64.64 -10.85 36.92
CA ASP A 223 65.61 -10.27 37.86
C ASP A 223 67.00 -10.09 37.20
N SER A 224 67.51 -11.13 36.52
CA SER A 224 68.81 -11.06 35.84
C SER A 224 68.84 -9.99 34.73
N ILE A 225 67.75 -9.85 33.96
CA ILE A 225 67.66 -8.84 32.88
C ILE A 225 67.64 -7.42 33.44
N GLU A 226 66.90 -7.20 34.53
CA GLU A 226 66.85 -5.90 35.22
C GLU A 226 68.22 -5.49 35.76
N HIS A 227 68.93 -6.42 36.42
CA HIS A 227 70.27 -6.18 36.95
C HIS A 227 71.31 -5.90 35.86
N GLN A 228 71.16 -6.50 34.67
CA GLN A 228 72.03 -6.23 33.53
C GLN A 228 71.71 -4.89 32.83
N GLY A 229 70.66 -4.18 33.26
CA GLY A 229 70.20 -2.95 32.61
C GLY A 229 69.68 -3.16 31.19
N ILE A 230 69.34 -4.41 30.84
CA ILE A 230 68.86 -4.77 29.51
C ILE A 230 67.36 -4.47 29.45
N LYS A 231 66.92 -3.79 28.39
CA LYS A 231 65.50 -3.57 28.15
C LYS A 231 64.79 -4.93 28.00
N ARG A 232 63.75 -5.18 28.79
CA ARG A 232 62.98 -6.44 28.82
C ARG A 232 62.54 -6.95 27.44
N THR A 233 62.23 -6.06 26.49
CA THR A 233 61.78 -6.42 25.14
C THR A 233 62.87 -6.41 24.06
N CYS A 234 64.15 -6.18 24.36
CA CYS A 234 65.17 -6.12 23.31
C CYS A 234 65.52 -7.50 22.70
N SER A 235 66.30 -7.48 21.61
CA SER A 235 66.82 -8.69 20.97
C SER A 235 67.65 -9.56 21.90
N ASP A 236 68.42 -8.93 22.78
CA ASP A 236 69.37 -9.61 23.66
C ASP A 236 68.61 -10.32 24.78
N SER A 237 67.57 -9.67 25.34
CA SER A 237 66.61 -10.28 26.25
C SER A 237 65.93 -11.49 25.60
N ARG A 238 65.47 -11.39 24.35
CA ARG A 238 64.89 -12.54 23.62
C ARG A 238 65.87 -13.69 23.42
N GLN A 239 67.13 -13.38 23.08
CA GLN A 239 68.17 -14.40 22.93
C GLN A 239 68.43 -15.11 24.26
N GLN A 240 68.46 -14.38 25.37
CA GLN A 240 68.60 -14.98 26.70
C GLN A 240 67.34 -15.78 27.10
N TRP A 241 66.13 -15.30 26.75
CA TRP A 241 64.85 -15.98 26.98
C TRP A 241 64.75 -17.34 26.27
N SER A 242 65.57 -17.57 25.24
CA SER A 242 65.66 -18.89 24.59
C SER A 242 65.97 -20.03 25.57
N LEU A 243 66.62 -19.75 26.71
CA LEU A 243 66.85 -20.73 27.77
C LEU A 243 65.54 -21.24 28.37
N VAL A 244 64.60 -20.35 28.69
CA VAL A 244 63.27 -20.67 29.23
C VAL A 244 62.49 -21.51 28.21
N MET A 245 62.57 -21.14 26.94
CA MET A 245 61.90 -21.84 25.85
C MET A 245 62.51 -23.24 25.59
N GLN A 246 63.83 -23.38 25.70
CA GLN A 246 64.53 -24.67 25.61
C GLN A 246 64.13 -25.58 26.77
N PHE A 247 64.07 -25.04 28.00
CA PHE A 247 63.59 -25.78 29.17
C PHE A 247 62.16 -26.30 28.98
N CYS A 248 61.22 -25.44 28.54
CA CYS A 248 59.83 -25.87 28.26
C CYS A 248 59.77 -27.00 27.20
N LYS A 249 60.56 -26.90 26.12
CA LYS A 249 60.60 -27.91 25.06
C LYS A 249 61.15 -29.25 25.55
N LEU A 250 62.21 -29.24 26.36
CA LEU A 250 62.88 -30.46 26.83
C LEU A 250 62.06 -31.23 27.87
N HIS A 251 61.28 -30.53 28.69
CA HIS A 251 60.41 -31.13 29.69
C HIS A 251 58.95 -31.26 29.25
N THR A 252 58.66 -31.08 27.94
CA THR A 252 57.31 -31.23 27.36
C THR A 252 56.23 -30.38 28.04
N MET A 253 56.58 -29.14 28.41
CA MET A 253 55.66 -28.19 29.05
C MET A 253 55.03 -27.22 28.05
N LYS A 254 53.88 -26.65 28.42
CA LYS A 254 53.31 -25.51 27.68
C LYS A 254 54.36 -24.40 27.62
N LEU A 255 54.57 -23.83 26.44
CA LEU A 255 55.53 -22.76 26.23
C LEU A 255 55.17 -21.55 27.08
N SER A 256 56.15 -20.99 27.80
CA SER A 256 55.92 -19.81 28.64
C SER A 256 55.43 -18.63 27.82
N THR A 257 54.41 -17.92 28.33
CA THR A 257 53.86 -16.71 27.69
C THR A 257 54.39 -15.41 28.32
N SER A 258 55.26 -15.51 29.33
CA SER A 258 55.67 -14.34 30.13
C SER A 258 56.42 -13.28 29.33
N TYR A 259 57.30 -13.67 28.39
CA TYR A 259 57.94 -12.72 27.46
C TYR A 259 56.93 -12.05 26.52
N LEU A 260 55.97 -12.80 25.99
CA LEU A 260 54.91 -12.25 25.12
C LEU A 260 54.03 -11.25 25.89
N LYS A 261 53.70 -11.53 27.16
CA LYS A 261 52.98 -10.61 28.05
C LYS A 261 53.76 -9.31 28.28
N GLU A 262 55.07 -9.39 28.45
CA GLU A 262 55.91 -8.21 28.66
C GLU A 262 56.07 -7.36 27.39
N CYS A 263 56.19 -8.00 26.22
CA CYS A 263 56.11 -7.33 24.93
C CYS A 263 54.78 -6.61 24.74
N ALA A 264 53.66 -7.25 25.11
CA ALA A 264 52.34 -6.65 25.03
C ALA A 264 52.20 -5.45 25.98
N LYS A 265 52.65 -5.57 27.24
CA LYS A 265 52.67 -4.46 28.22
C LYS A 265 53.51 -3.26 27.74
N SER A 266 54.62 -3.54 27.07
CA SER A 266 55.55 -2.51 26.55
C SER A 266 55.17 -1.99 25.16
N ASN A 267 54.03 -2.44 24.60
CA ASN A 267 53.56 -2.11 23.24
C ASN A 267 54.59 -2.43 22.12
N ASP A 268 55.41 -3.47 22.32
CA ASP A 268 56.50 -3.88 21.41
C ASP A 268 56.09 -5.10 20.56
N TRP A 269 55.20 -4.86 19.60
CA TRP A 269 54.60 -5.90 18.76
C TRP A 269 55.57 -6.60 17.81
N LEU A 270 56.65 -5.94 17.42
CA LEU A 270 57.65 -6.55 16.53
C LEU A 270 58.32 -7.74 17.24
N GLN A 271 58.74 -7.55 18.49
CA GLN A 271 59.38 -8.60 19.28
C GLN A 271 58.38 -9.68 19.69
N PHE A 272 57.12 -9.29 19.93
CA PHE A 272 56.01 -10.22 20.12
C PHE A 272 55.84 -11.18 18.93
N VAL A 273 55.72 -10.64 17.70
CA VAL A 273 55.51 -11.44 16.49
C VAL A 273 56.73 -12.32 16.18
N ILE A 274 57.94 -11.78 16.30
CA ILE A 274 59.18 -12.56 16.10
C ILE A 274 59.22 -13.75 17.07
N GLN A 275 58.93 -13.52 18.35
CA GLN A 275 58.92 -14.58 19.36
C GLN A 275 57.81 -15.60 19.12
N ALA A 276 56.60 -15.13 18.79
CA ALA A 276 55.45 -15.99 18.50
C ALA A 276 55.71 -16.91 17.31
N GLN A 277 56.29 -16.36 16.23
CA GLN A 277 56.59 -17.10 14.99
C GLN A 277 57.77 -18.07 15.18
N LEU A 278 58.85 -17.64 15.85
CA LEU A 278 60.07 -18.44 16.02
C LEU A 278 59.82 -19.73 16.81
N TYR A 279 58.90 -19.68 17.78
CA TYR A 279 58.50 -20.85 18.56
C TYR A 279 57.18 -21.47 18.10
N SER A 280 56.59 -20.94 17.03
CA SER A 280 55.33 -21.41 16.45
C SER A 280 54.25 -21.59 17.51
N TYR A 281 54.01 -20.55 18.31
CA TYR A 281 52.89 -20.54 19.25
C TYR A 281 51.62 -20.78 18.45
N LYS A 282 50.92 -21.87 18.74
CA LYS A 282 49.61 -22.11 18.18
C LYS A 282 48.61 -21.20 18.91
N PRO A 283 47.73 -20.48 18.20
CA PRO A 283 46.56 -19.92 18.86
C PRO A 283 45.79 -21.07 19.51
N ASP A 284 45.28 -20.86 20.72
CA ASP A 284 44.42 -21.86 21.38
C ASP A 284 43.24 -22.13 20.44
N GLU A 285 43.06 -23.37 19.99
CA GLU A 285 41.94 -23.76 19.13
C GLU A 285 40.59 -23.61 19.88
N ASP A 286 40.64 -23.51 21.22
CA ASP A 286 39.51 -23.32 22.14
C ASP A 286 39.25 -21.85 22.51
N ALA A 287 39.87 -20.87 21.83
CA ALA A 287 39.63 -19.45 22.13
C ALA A 287 38.22 -19.03 21.71
N ASP A 288 37.42 -18.55 22.68
CA ASP A 288 36.08 -18.05 22.41
C ASP A 288 36.13 -16.84 21.45
N ILE A 289 35.56 -17.03 20.26
CA ILE A 289 35.53 -16.04 19.17
C ILE A 289 34.84 -14.76 19.63
N ILE A 290 33.78 -14.85 20.44
CA ILE A 290 33.03 -13.70 20.94
C ILE A 290 33.91 -12.91 21.90
N HIS A 291 34.67 -13.61 22.74
CA HIS A 291 35.63 -12.98 23.64
C HIS A 291 36.69 -12.20 22.87
N CYS A 292 37.30 -12.81 21.85
CA CYS A 292 38.28 -12.15 21.00
C CYS A 292 37.70 -10.93 20.26
N LEU A 293 36.48 -11.04 19.75
CA LEU A 293 35.79 -9.95 19.06
C LEU A 293 35.55 -8.75 19.98
N CYS A 294 35.01 -8.97 21.19
CA CYS A 294 34.77 -7.91 22.17
C CYS A 294 36.06 -7.18 22.56
N VAL A 295 37.12 -7.93 22.87
CA VAL A 295 38.45 -7.36 23.18
C VAL A 295 38.98 -6.54 22.00
N TRP A 296 38.91 -7.08 20.78
CA TRP A 296 39.38 -6.38 19.58
C TRP A 296 38.61 -5.07 19.35
N ILE A 297 37.28 -5.06 19.53
CA ILE A 297 36.46 -3.85 19.38
C ILE A 297 36.86 -2.81 20.44
N ILE A 298 37.00 -3.21 21.70
CA ILE A 298 37.31 -2.29 22.80
C ILE A 298 38.71 -1.68 22.66
N THR A 299 39.69 -2.47 22.20
CA THR A 299 41.06 -1.97 21.97
C THR A 299 41.18 -1.09 20.73
N SER A 300 40.33 -1.27 19.71
CA SER A 300 40.36 -0.50 18.46
C SER A 300 39.61 0.83 18.53
N VAL A 301 38.95 1.12 19.64
CA VAL A 301 38.10 2.29 19.86
C VAL A 301 38.77 3.28 20.83
N ASP A 302 38.39 4.56 20.74
CA ASP A 302 38.88 5.64 21.59
C ASP A 302 38.51 5.45 23.07
N ASN A 303 39.29 6.06 23.97
CA ASN A 303 39.11 5.90 25.42
C ASN A 303 37.71 6.31 25.92
N VAL A 304 37.05 7.29 25.27
CA VAL A 304 35.71 7.77 25.69
C VAL A 304 34.66 6.71 25.37
N THR A 305 34.62 6.25 24.12
CA THR A 305 33.68 5.20 23.70
C THR A 305 33.97 3.87 24.42
N ARG A 306 35.25 3.54 24.68
CA ARG A 306 35.64 2.39 25.51
C ARG A 306 35.03 2.50 26.90
N SER A 307 35.21 3.65 27.56
CA SER A 307 34.71 3.85 28.92
C SER A 307 33.19 3.66 28.99
N GLU A 308 32.45 4.14 27.99
CA GLU A 308 31.00 4.00 27.91
C GLU A 308 30.56 2.55 27.66
N ALA A 309 31.28 1.83 26.81
CA ALA A 309 31.01 0.42 26.51
C ALA A 309 31.35 -0.53 27.67
N THR A 310 32.22 -0.13 28.61
CA THR A 310 32.62 -0.95 29.76
C THR A 310 32.04 -0.46 31.10
N LYS A 311 31.11 0.50 31.09
CA LYS A 311 30.51 1.09 32.32
C LYS A 311 29.85 0.06 33.23
N HIS A 312 29.34 -1.03 32.66
CA HIS A 312 28.64 -2.08 33.40
C HIS A 312 29.58 -3.08 34.10
N ILE A 313 30.89 -3.06 33.79
CA ILE A 313 31.87 -3.99 34.34
C ILE A 313 32.46 -3.40 35.63
N GLN A 314 32.23 -4.08 36.75
CA GLN A 314 32.71 -3.65 38.08
C GLN A 314 34.14 -4.13 38.41
N SER A 315 34.66 -5.16 37.71
CA SER A 315 36.02 -5.68 37.84
C SER A 315 37.01 -5.02 36.86
N SER A 316 38.32 -5.25 37.03
CA SER A 316 39.30 -4.79 36.04
C SER A 316 39.00 -5.39 34.66
N VAL A 317 38.96 -4.53 33.63
CA VAL A 317 38.65 -4.90 32.22
C VAL A 317 39.59 -6.01 31.69
N GLU A 318 40.80 -6.09 32.24
CA GLU A 318 41.84 -7.05 31.87
C GLU A 318 41.50 -8.50 32.24
N ASN A 319 40.65 -8.73 33.25
CA ASN A 319 40.30 -10.07 33.76
C ASN A 319 38.85 -10.46 33.49
N HIS A 320 38.08 -9.62 32.79
CA HIS A 320 36.66 -9.86 32.50
C HIS A 320 36.49 -10.89 31.37
N LYS A 321 35.54 -11.81 31.54
CA LYS A 321 35.14 -12.75 30.49
C LYS A 321 33.99 -12.14 29.69
N TRP A 322 34.29 -11.67 28.49
CA TRP A 322 33.33 -11.11 27.55
C TRP A 322 32.34 -12.16 27.04
N ASP A 323 31.05 -11.83 27.04
CA ASP A 323 29.97 -12.68 26.52
C ASP A 323 29.10 -11.98 25.46
N LEU A 324 28.01 -12.63 25.02
CA LEU A 324 27.05 -12.08 24.06
C LEU A 324 26.25 -10.88 24.60
N HIS A 325 26.08 -10.78 25.92
CA HIS A 325 25.42 -9.65 26.54
C HIS A 325 26.32 -8.41 26.46
N ASP A 326 27.60 -8.57 26.80
CA ASP A 326 28.60 -7.52 26.65
C ASP A 326 28.71 -7.06 25.20
N LEU A 327 28.73 -7.99 24.24
CA LEU A 327 28.75 -7.65 22.82
C LEU A 327 27.52 -6.82 22.41
N SER A 328 26.33 -7.11 22.96
CA SER A 328 25.11 -6.33 22.68
C SER A 328 25.20 -4.90 23.22
N LEU A 329 25.84 -4.70 24.37
CA LEU A 329 26.07 -3.37 24.95
C LEU A 329 27.10 -2.59 24.13
N ILE A 330 28.22 -3.24 23.78
CA ILE A 330 29.25 -2.68 22.89
C ILE A 330 28.63 -2.29 21.55
N TRP A 331 27.82 -3.17 20.96
CA TRP A 331 27.08 -2.93 19.72
C TRP A 331 26.23 -1.66 19.79
N LYS A 332 25.38 -1.54 20.82
CA LYS A 332 24.52 -0.37 21.03
C LYS A 332 25.31 0.92 21.19
N VAL A 333 26.40 0.91 21.97
CA VAL A 333 27.23 2.10 22.20
C VAL A 333 27.93 2.54 20.92
N LEU A 334 28.56 1.61 20.20
CA LEU A 334 29.29 1.95 18.97
C LEU A 334 28.37 2.49 17.87
N LEU A 335 27.18 1.91 17.72
CA LEU A 335 26.20 2.37 16.74
C LEU A 335 25.64 3.76 17.09
N ARG A 336 25.37 4.05 18.38
CA ARG A 336 24.98 5.40 18.83
C ARG A 336 26.05 6.45 18.56
N LYS A 337 27.33 6.06 18.65
CA LYS A 337 28.48 6.92 18.33
C LYS A 337 28.87 6.92 16.85
N GLN A 338 28.08 6.28 15.97
CA GLN A 338 28.32 6.17 14.53
C GLN A 338 29.66 5.50 14.15
N LYS A 339 30.19 4.62 15.01
CA LYS A 339 31.45 3.86 14.79
C LYS A 339 31.22 2.51 14.09
N CYS A 340 30.35 2.48 13.08
CA CYS A 340 29.98 1.26 12.36
C CYS A 340 31.16 0.56 11.66
N GLN A 341 32.17 1.31 11.19
CA GLN A 341 33.32 0.75 10.47
C GLN A 341 34.14 -0.21 11.34
N THR A 342 34.24 0.08 12.63
CA THR A 342 34.94 -0.80 13.57
C THR A 342 34.18 -2.11 13.73
N LEU A 343 32.85 -2.07 13.84
CA LEU A 343 32.02 -3.28 13.88
C LEU A 343 32.15 -4.08 12.59
N ILE A 344 32.06 -3.45 11.41
CA ILE A 344 32.23 -4.14 10.11
C ILE A 344 33.56 -4.90 10.07
N ARG A 345 34.67 -4.23 10.43
CA ARG A 345 36.00 -4.86 10.43
C ARG A 345 36.11 -5.99 11.46
N GLY A 346 35.54 -5.81 12.66
CA GLY A 346 35.53 -6.85 13.68
C GLY A 346 34.77 -8.09 13.22
N PHE A 347 33.56 -7.92 12.69
CA PHE A 347 32.77 -9.02 12.16
C PHE A 347 33.43 -9.66 10.93
N GLN A 348 34.07 -8.92 10.03
CA GLN A 348 34.85 -9.49 8.90
C GLN A 348 36.07 -10.33 9.36
N LEU A 349 36.65 -10.02 10.52
CA LEU A 349 37.80 -10.75 11.04
C LEU A 349 37.39 -12.01 11.78
N PHE A 350 36.37 -11.93 12.64
CA PHE A 350 36.02 -12.99 13.58
C PHE A 350 34.75 -13.77 13.19
N LEU A 351 33.80 -13.17 12.46
CA LEU A 351 32.49 -13.74 12.13
C LEU A 351 32.08 -13.42 10.67
N LYS A 352 32.85 -13.92 9.71
CA LYS A 352 32.69 -13.62 8.26
C LYS A 352 31.31 -13.99 7.70
N ASP A 353 30.74 -15.07 8.20
CA ASP A 353 29.46 -15.61 7.71
C ASP A 353 28.26 -15.03 8.47
N SER A 354 28.45 -13.99 9.29
CA SER A 354 27.36 -13.40 10.06
C SER A 354 26.43 -12.57 9.18
N PRO A 355 25.09 -12.77 9.27
CA PRO A 355 24.13 -11.94 8.55
C PRO A 355 24.21 -10.47 9.01
N LEU A 356 24.67 -10.19 10.24
CA LEU A 356 24.84 -8.82 10.74
C LEU A 356 25.84 -7.99 9.92
N LEU A 357 26.72 -8.63 9.14
CA LEU A 357 27.61 -7.90 8.23
C LEU A 357 26.80 -7.15 7.16
N HIS A 358 25.82 -7.82 6.55
CA HIS A 358 25.00 -7.27 5.48
C HIS A 358 24.18 -6.06 5.96
N ILE A 359 23.64 -6.12 7.19
CA ILE A 359 22.88 -5.00 7.75
C ILE A 359 23.78 -3.84 8.20
N LEU A 360 25.02 -4.10 8.66
CA LEU A 360 26.00 -3.05 8.93
C LEU A 360 26.50 -2.38 7.65
N GLU A 361 26.69 -3.15 6.57
CA GLU A 361 27.01 -2.62 5.24
C GLU A 361 25.86 -1.76 4.71
N MET A 362 24.61 -2.21 4.86
CA MET A 362 23.43 -1.40 4.54
C MET A 362 23.40 -0.12 5.38
N TYR A 363 23.67 -0.18 6.68
CA TYR A 363 23.75 1.03 7.53
C TYR A 363 24.78 2.02 6.99
N HIS A 364 25.97 1.52 6.62
CA HIS A 364 27.04 2.34 6.05
C HIS A 364 26.63 2.99 4.73
N LEU A 365 25.99 2.23 3.83
CA LEU A 365 25.50 2.71 2.53
C LEU A 365 24.39 3.75 2.68
N CYS A 366 23.45 3.56 3.61
CA CYS A 366 22.36 4.50 3.87
C CYS A 366 22.85 5.79 4.54
N MET A 367 23.56 5.68 5.67
CA MET A 367 23.87 6.85 6.52
C MET A 367 25.06 7.66 6.03
N ASN A 368 26.10 7.01 5.53
CA ASN A 368 27.33 7.70 5.14
C ASN A 368 27.35 8.02 3.63
N TRP A 369 26.84 7.12 2.77
CA TRP A 369 27.00 7.22 1.31
C TRP A 369 25.70 7.60 0.59
N LYS A 370 24.54 7.54 1.26
CA LYS A 370 23.20 7.81 0.71
C LYS A 370 22.85 6.99 -0.54
N LYS A 371 23.42 5.80 -0.65
CA LYS A 371 23.23 4.88 -1.78
C LYS A 371 22.15 3.85 -1.47
N TYR A 372 20.89 4.29 -1.51
CA TYR A 372 19.74 3.46 -1.11
C TYR A 372 19.51 2.24 -2.02
N HIS A 373 19.88 2.31 -3.30
CA HIS A 373 19.72 1.17 -4.22
C HIS A 373 20.67 0.02 -3.88
N GLU A 374 21.95 0.32 -3.64
CA GLU A 374 22.94 -0.67 -3.18
C GLU A 374 22.63 -1.17 -1.75
N ALA A 375 22.07 -0.31 -0.91
CA ALA A 375 21.60 -0.71 0.42
C ALA A 375 20.45 -1.73 0.35
N LYS A 376 19.53 -1.58 -0.62
CA LYS A 376 18.43 -2.52 -0.82
C LYS A 376 18.93 -3.93 -1.12
N THR A 377 19.92 -4.08 -2.01
CA THR A 377 20.49 -5.40 -2.32
C THR A 377 21.13 -6.05 -1.08
N LYS A 378 21.78 -5.25 -0.22
CA LYS A 378 22.34 -5.74 1.05
C LYS A 378 21.28 -6.18 2.05
N LEU A 379 20.14 -5.51 2.07
CA LEU A 379 19.01 -5.89 2.90
C LEU A 379 18.34 -7.20 2.42
N GLU A 380 18.19 -7.37 1.11
CA GLU A 380 17.69 -8.63 0.51
C GLU A 380 18.64 -9.80 0.79
N GLU A 381 19.96 -9.58 0.69
CA GLU A 381 20.99 -10.56 1.07
C GLU A 381 20.88 -10.93 2.57
N PHE A 382 20.67 -9.96 3.45
CA PHE A 382 20.44 -10.21 4.88
C PHE A 382 19.22 -11.12 5.12
N GLN A 383 18.08 -10.81 4.49
CA GLN A 383 16.85 -11.59 4.65
C GLN A 383 17.00 -13.03 4.12
N LYS A 384 17.66 -13.19 2.97
CA LYS A 384 17.97 -14.51 2.41
C LYS A 384 18.83 -15.34 3.37
N HIS A 385 19.85 -14.74 3.98
CA HIS A 385 20.66 -15.42 4.99
C HIS A 385 19.88 -15.74 6.26
N LEU A 386 19.02 -14.83 6.73
CA LEU A 386 18.21 -15.04 7.94
C LEU A 386 17.16 -16.15 7.75
N THR A 387 16.50 -16.20 6.59
CA THR A 387 15.52 -17.26 6.25
C THR A 387 16.19 -18.63 6.10
N ASN A 388 17.37 -18.69 5.49
CA ASN A 388 18.18 -19.92 5.44
C ASN A 388 18.54 -20.42 6.85
N LEU A 389 18.98 -19.52 7.74
CA LEU A 389 19.32 -19.88 9.13
C LEU A 389 18.12 -20.35 9.96
N LYS A 390 16.90 -19.90 9.64
CA LYS A 390 15.65 -20.36 10.30
C LYS A 390 15.16 -21.72 9.82
N THR A 391 15.48 -22.11 8.58
CA THR A 391 15.00 -23.36 7.96
C THR A 391 15.93 -24.54 8.26
N THR A 392 17.22 -24.28 8.47
CA THR A 392 18.16 -25.27 9.02
C THR A 392 18.07 -25.25 10.54
N ASP A 393 17.47 -26.28 11.15
CA ASP A 393 17.34 -26.45 12.61
C ASP A 393 18.69 -26.78 13.30
N GLY A 394 19.75 -26.05 12.95
CA GLY A 394 21.13 -26.40 13.23
C GLY A 394 21.96 -25.18 13.60
N ALA A 395 21.96 -24.85 14.89
CA ALA A 395 23.02 -24.09 15.53
C ALA A 395 24.35 -24.84 15.34
N ALA A 396 25.16 -24.48 14.34
CA ALA A 396 26.53 -25.02 14.25
C ALA A 396 27.54 -24.21 13.44
N ALA A 397 27.15 -23.27 12.56
CA ALA A 397 28.15 -22.59 11.71
C ALA A 397 28.82 -21.35 12.36
N SER A 398 28.15 -20.64 13.29
CA SER A 398 28.61 -19.32 13.77
C SER A 398 28.53 -19.08 15.28
N GLY A 399 28.05 -20.03 16.09
CA GLY A 399 28.04 -19.93 17.56
C GLY A 399 27.10 -18.89 18.18
N VAL A 400 26.31 -18.15 17.39
CA VAL A 400 25.42 -17.07 17.88
C VAL A 400 23.93 -17.42 17.69
N PRO A 401 23.06 -17.23 18.70
CA PRO A 401 21.62 -17.49 18.57
C PRO A 401 20.91 -16.60 17.55
N VAL A 402 19.98 -17.15 16.77
CA VAL A 402 19.19 -16.40 15.77
C VAL A 402 18.38 -15.28 16.41
N GLN A 403 17.74 -15.52 17.56
CA GLN A 403 16.99 -14.51 18.32
C GLN A 403 17.85 -13.30 18.71
N TRP A 404 19.13 -13.54 19.04
CA TRP A 404 20.06 -12.46 19.35
C TRP A 404 20.36 -11.63 18.09
N LEU A 405 20.63 -12.28 16.94
CA LEU A 405 20.86 -11.60 15.65
C LEU A 405 19.66 -10.72 15.26
N GLU A 406 18.43 -11.23 15.44
CA GLU A 406 17.21 -10.49 15.18
C GLU A 406 17.08 -9.25 16.08
N SER A 407 17.33 -9.41 17.38
CA SER A 407 17.27 -8.29 18.32
C SER A 407 18.29 -7.17 17.99
N GLN A 408 19.50 -7.54 17.55
CA GLN A 408 20.53 -6.56 17.20
C GLN A 408 20.25 -5.89 15.85
N ALA A 409 19.68 -6.62 14.90
CA ALA A 409 19.23 -6.10 13.62
C ALA A 409 18.04 -5.14 13.79
N LEU A 410 17.05 -5.49 14.61
CA LEU A 410 15.93 -4.63 14.98
C LEU A 410 16.40 -3.31 15.58
N PHE A 411 17.26 -3.39 16.60
CA PHE A 411 17.83 -2.20 17.22
C PHE A 411 18.54 -1.29 16.21
N LEU A 412 19.29 -1.86 15.27
CA LEU A 412 19.99 -1.09 14.24
C LEU A 412 18.99 -0.37 13.31
N LEU A 413 17.94 -1.06 12.87
CA LEU A 413 16.91 -0.50 11.98
C LEU A 413 16.13 0.64 12.66
N GLU A 414 15.75 0.47 13.93
CA GLU A 414 15.12 1.51 14.75
C GLU A 414 16.06 2.72 14.94
N LEU A 415 17.32 2.46 15.29
CA LEU A 415 18.32 3.51 15.47
C LEU A 415 18.57 4.28 14.18
N MET A 416 18.51 3.62 13.02
CA MET A 416 18.67 4.28 11.73
C MET A 416 17.60 5.34 11.50
N MET A 417 16.33 5.03 11.80
CA MET A 417 15.22 5.98 11.68
C MET A 417 15.43 7.20 12.58
N GLN A 418 15.97 7.01 13.79
CA GLN A 418 16.26 8.11 14.73
C GLN A 418 17.46 8.99 14.31
N GLN A 419 18.44 8.42 13.61
CA GLN A 419 19.69 9.08 13.24
C GLN A 419 19.59 9.90 11.94
N CYS A 420 18.49 9.80 11.19
CA CYS A 420 18.23 10.64 10.02
C CYS A 420 18.28 12.13 10.37
N ARG A 421 18.93 12.93 9.52
CA ARG A 421 19.06 14.40 9.74
C ARG A 421 17.93 15.17 9.08
N THR A 422 17.39 14.62 7.99
CA THR A 422 16.33 15.24 7.18
C THR A 422 15.17 14.29 6.99
N GLU A 423 13.97 14.84 6.82
CA GLU A 423 12.75 14.07 6.48
C GLU A 423 12.90 13.35 5.14
N TYR A 424 13.69 13.89 4.21
CA TYR A 424 14.01 13.22 2.95
C TYR A 424 14.81 11.92 3.14
N GLU A 425 15.82 11.94 4.03
CA GLU A 425 16.59 10.75 4.39
C GLU A 425 15.69 9.72 5.10
N LEU A 426 14.83 10.17 6.00
CA LEU A 426 13.86 9.31 6.68
C LEU A 426 12.88 8.68 5.68
N GLY A 427 12.30 9.47 4.77
CA GLY A 427 11.39 8.98 3.73
C GLY A 427 12.04 7.96 2.79
N LYS A 428 13.30 8.18 2.37
CA LYS A 428 14.03 7.20 1.54
C LYS A 428 14.31 5.89 2.28
N LEU A 429 14.55 5.97 3.58
CA LEU A 429 14.79 4.82 4.43
C LEU A 429 13.49 4.05 4.73
N LEU A 430 12.38 4.75 4.99
CA LEU A 430 11.05 4.17 5.12
C LEU A 430 10.59 3.49 3.82
N GLN A 431 10.84 4.10 2.65
CA GLN A 431 10.60 3.49 1.34
C GLN A 431 11.38 2.17 1.18
N LEU A 432 12.64 2.14 1.61
CA LEU A 432 13.49 0.95 1.55
C LEU A 432 12.95 -0.17 2.46
N PHE A 433 12.49 0.18 3.67
CA PHE A 433 11.91 -0.80 4.60
C PHE A 433 10.51 -1.27 4.16
N ALA A 434 9.66 -0.38 3.66
CA ALA A 434 8.30 -0.70 3.19
C ALA A 434 8.30 -1.57 1.92
N ALA A 435 9.31 -1.42 1.06
CA ALA A 435 9.48 -2.21 -0.16
C ALA A 435 9.94 -3.65 0.10
N THR A 436 10.32 -3.97 1.34
CA THR A 436 10.89 -5.26 1.70
C THR A 436 9.92 -6.00 2.61
N ASP A 437 9.18 -6.97 2.05
CA ASP A 437 8.24 -7.78 2.83
C ASP A 437 8.99 -8.68 3.85
N ASN A 438 8.38 -8.96 5.00
CA ASN A 438 8.95 -9.76 6.10
C ASN A 438 10.25 -9.21 6.72
N LEU A 439 10.40 -7.89 6.80
CA LEU A 439 11.39 -7.30 7.70
C LEU A 439 11.06 -7.65 9.16
N LEU A 440 12.05 -7.60 10.05
CA LEU A 440 11.82 -7.82 11.49
C LEU A 440 10.88 -6.76 12.11
N LEU A 441 10.71 -5.63 11.42
CA LEU A 441 9.77 -4.56 11.78
C LEU A 441 8.33 -4.93 11.41
N ASP A 442 7.36 -4.37 12.11
CA ASP A 442 5.94 -4.53 11.79
C ASP A 442 5.62 -3.90 10.41
N GLY A 443 5.54 -4.75 9.38
CA GLY A 443 5.35 -4.36 7.98
C GLY A 443 4.23 -3.35 7.73
N PRO A 444 2.99 -3.54 8.22
CA PRO A 444 1.91 -2.56 8.06
C PRO A 444 2.21 -1.20 8.70
N TYR A 445 2.88 -1.17 9.85
CA TYR A 445 3.22 0.09 10.52
C TYR A 445 4.25 0.90 9.72
N VAL A 446 5.31 0.24 9.23
CA VAL A 446 6.32 0.89 8.39
C VAL A 446 5.72 1.40 7.07
N LYS A 447 4.74 0.68 6.50
CA LYS A 447 3.99 1.14 5.32
C LYS A 447 3.15 2.38 5.64
N LYS A 448 2.46 2.42 6.80
CA LYS A 448 1.74 3.63 7.27
C LYS A 448 2.67 4.82 7.50
N LEU A 449 3.84 4.61 8.13
CA LEU A 449 4.84 5.66 8.32
C LEU A 449 5.43 6.16 7.00
N CYS A 450 5.70 5.24 6.05
CA CYS A 450 6.18 5.60 4.72
C CYS A 450 5.15 6.48 4.01
N ALA A 451 3.89 6.07 3.96
CA ALA A 451 2.82 6.87 3.36
C ALA A 451 2.64 8.22 4.06
N LEU A 452 2.73 8.29 5.41
CA LEU A 452 2.73 9.56 6.14
C LEU A 452 3.89 10.47 5.71
N SER A 453 5.10 9.93 5.58
CA SER A 453 6.27 10.70 5.09
C SER A 453 6.12 11.18 3.65
N GLU A 454 5.37 10.46 2.82
CA GLU A 454 5.10 10.85 1.44
C GLU A 454 4.06 11.96 1.35
N ILE A 455 3.00 11.90 2.15
CA ILE A 455 1.99 12.98 2.27
C ILE A 455 2.66 14.27 2.78
N LEU A 456 3.54 14.16 3.77
CA LEU A 456 4.20 15.31 4.39
C LEU A 456 5.39 15.88 3.59
N ARG A 457 5.73 15.30 2.43
CA ARG A 457 6.94 15.64 1.64
C ARG A 457 7.05 17.12 1.28
N ASP A 458 5.93 17.73 0.91
CA ASP A 458 5.84 19.14 0.52
C ASP A 458 5.41 20.04 1.70
N SER A 459 5.24 19.45 2.88
CA SER A 459 4.89 20.15 4.11
C SER A 459 6.14 20.50 4.93
N SER A 460 6.09 21.61 5.66
CA SER A 460 7.11 21.97 6.66
C SER A 460 6.83 21.34 8.04
N VAL A 461 6.03 20.28 8.11
CA VAL A 461 5.66 19.61 9.36
C VAL A 461 6.54 18.35 9.52
N PRO A 462 7.44 18.30 10.51
CA PRO A 462 8.31 17.15 10.72
C PRO A 462 7.57 15.98 11.40
N ILE A 463 8.01 14.75 11.14
CA ILE A 463 7.54 13.56 11.87
C ILE A 463 8.29 13.48 13.19
N ASN A 464 7.56 13.36 14.30
CA ASN A 464 8.18 13.28 15.62
C ASN A 464 9.00 12.00 15.77
N ARG A 465 10.25 12.12 16.25
CA ARG A 465 11.20 10.99 16.34
C ARG A 465 10.83 9.97 17.41
N SER A 466 9.96 10.34 18.36
CA SER A 466 9.37 9.45 19.36
C SER A 466 8.52 8.34 18.74
N MET A 467 7.89 8.61 17.59
CA MET A 467 7.10 7.63 16.82
C MET A 467 7.92 6.41 16.38
N LEU A 468 9.22 6.61 16.13
CA LEU A 468 10.05 5.66 15.41
C LEU A 468 10.50 4.45 16.27
N THR A 469 10.21 4.46 17.59
CA THR A 469 10.72 3.47 18.56
C THR A 469 9.68 2.80 19.45
N GLY A 470 8.38 3.06 19.26
CA GLY A 470 7.33 2.45 20.06
C GLY A 470 6.06 2.26 19.24
N TYR A 471 5.81 1.02 18.81
CA TYR A 471 4.58 0.70 18.09
C TYR A 471 3.41 0.61 19.08
N THR A 472 2.59 1.66 19.13
CA THR A 472 1.21 1.54 19.60
C THR A 472 0.29 2.31 18.65
N PRO A 473 -0.87 1.75 18.25
CA PRO A 473 -1.81 2.45 17.37
C PRO A 473 -2.30 3.77 17.99
N GLU A 474 -2.37 3.84 19.31
CA GLU A 474 -2.75 5.04 20.06
C GLU A 474 -1.72 6.16 19.94
N THR A 475 -0.42 5.87 20.05
CA THR A 475 0.62 6.90 19.87
C THR A 475 0.58 7.43 18.44
N PHE A 476 0.44 6.54 17.45
CA PHE A 476 0.31 6.91 16.05
C PHE A 476 -0.87 7.85 15.79
N GLN A 477 -2.06 7.51 16.30
CA GLN A 477 -3.23 8.37 16.19
C GLN A 477 -3.05 9.72 16.91
N ASN A 478 -2.43 9.74 18.09
CA ASN A 478 -2.19 10.98 18.85
C ASN A 478 -1.26 11.94 18.09
N GLU A 479 -0.18 11.43 17.51
CA GLU A 479 0.75 12.25 16.71
C GLU A 479 0.12 12.68 15.38
N CYS A 480 -0.66 11.80 14.72
CA CYS A 480 -1.47 12.20 13.57
C CYS A 480 -2.45 13.33 13.93
N ARG A 481 -3.08 13.33 15.12
CA ARG A 481 -3.90 14.47 15.58
C ARG A 481 -3.10 15.76 15.71
N SER A 482 -1.89 15.70 16.28
CA SER A 482 -1.02 16.88 16.37
C SER A 482 -0.59 17.40 14.99
N ILE A 483 -0.25 16.50 14.06
CA ILE A 483 0.07 16.85 12.67
C ILE A 483 -1.16 17.47 11.98
N LEU A 484 -2.35 16.92 12.19
CA LEU A 484 -3.61 17.46 11.67
C LEU A 484 -3.87 18.88 12.17
N GLU A 485 -3.62 19.16 13.45
CA GLU A 485 -3.74 20.52 14.01
C GLU A 485 -2.77 21.50 13.34
N GLN A 486 -1.49 21.12 13.20
CA GLN A 486 -0.49 21.95 12.54
C GLN A 486 -0.77 22.18 11.05
N LEU A 487 -1.26 21.16 10.33
CA LEU A 487 -1.65 21.29 8.92
C LEU A 487 -2.86 22.21 8.77
N GLN A 488 -3.82 22.13 9.69
CA GLN A 488 -4.99 23.01 9.73
C GLN A 488 -4.60 24.46 10.01
N GLU A 489 -3.67 24.73 10.94
CA GLU A 489 -3.15 26.08 11.21
C GLU A 489 -2.43 26.68 10.01
N LYS A 490 -1.68 25.86 9.26
CA LYS A 490 -1.00 26.26 8.02
C LYS A 490 -1.94 26.34 6.81
N GLY A 491 -3.21 25.93 6.95
CA GLY A 491 -4.22 25.98 5.89
C GLY A 491 -4.05 24.94 4.77
N MET A 492 -3.29 23.86 5.01
CA MET A 492 -3.04 22.76 4.06
C MET A 492 -4.07 21.64 4.23
N PHE A 493 -5.34 21.90 3.88
CA PHE A 493 -6.46 21.02 4.16
C PHE A 493 -6.54 19.73 3.32
N SER A 494 -5.96 19.72 2.11
CA SER A 494 -5.87 18.49 1.29
C SER A 494 -4.98 17.44 1.96
N LEU A 495 -3.77 17.85 2.37
CA LEU A 495 -2.84 16.98 3.08
C LEU A 495 -3.41 16.53 4.43
N ALA A 496 -4.13 17.43 5.14
CA ALA A 496 -4.79 17.06 6.39
C ALA A 496 -5.85 15.97 6.19
N ARG A 497 -6.60 15.96 5.08
CA ARG A 497 -7.55 14.87 4.80
C ARG A 497 -6.84 13.54 4.56
N GLU A 498 -5.78 13.55 3.76
CA GLU A 498 -4.97 12.34 3.51
C GLU A 498 -4.36 11.76 4.80
N VAL A 499 -3.90 12.62 5.73
CA VAL A 499 -3.40 12.19 7.05
C VAL A 499 -4.52 11.62 7.92
N ALA A 500 -5.72 12.21 7.89
CA ALA A 500 -6.86 11.72 8.66
C ALA A 500 -7.31 10.33 8.17
N GLU A 501 -7.38 10.12 6.84
CA GLU A 501 -7.67 8.82 6.23
C GLU A 501 -6.64 7.77 6.61
N LEU A 502 -5.36 8.12 6.55
CA LEU A 502 -4.26 7.19 6.89
C LEU A 502 -4.25 6.77 8.37
N ALA A 503 -4.69 7.67 9.26
CA ALA A 503 -4.82 7.43 10.69
C ALA A 503 -6.17 6.83 11.12
N GLU A 504 -7.10 6.64 10.17
CA GLU A 504 -8.48 6.22 10.43
C GLU A 504 -9.20 7.16 11.42
N LEU A 505 -8.89 8.47 11.34
CA LEU A 505 -9.49 9.52 12.16
C LEU A 505 -10.61 10.23 11.38
N PRO A 506 -11.65 10.73 12.06
CA PRO A 506 -12.73 11.47 11.38
C PRO A 506 -12.20 12.78 10.79
N ALA A 507 -12.37 12.95 9.48
CA ALA A 507 -12.00 14.17 8.76
C ALA A 507 -12.94 15.36 9.03
N ASP A 508 -14.02 15.15 9.79
CA ASP A 508 -15.07 16.12 10.10
C ASP A 508 -14.51 17.47 10.58
N SER A 509 -13.54 17.44 11.50
CA SER A 509 -12.91 18.66 12.05
C SER A 509 -12.09 19.45 11.01
N VAL A 510 -11.48 18.74 10.06
CA VAL A 510 -10.67 19.35 8.99
C VAL A 510 -11.56 20.05 7.99
N VAL A 511 -12.61 19.37 7.52
CA VAL A 511 -13.51 19.91 6.48
C VAL A 511 -14.37 21.06 7.03
N THR A 512 -14.84 20.95 8.28
CA THR A 512 -15.56 22.06 8.93
C THR A 512 -14.66 23.29 9.09
N ARG A 513 -13.38 23.12 9.45
CA ARG A 513 -12.42 24.23 9.58
C ARG A 513 -12.02 24.84 8.23
N GLU A 514 -11.88 24.03 7.17
CA GLU A 514 -11.67 24.49 5.79
C GLU A 514 -12.81 25.41 5.35
N ILE A 515 -14.05 24.94 5.52
CA ILE A 515 -15.24 25.71 5.13
C ILE A 515 -15.39 26.99 5.98
N LEU A 516 -15.11 26.94 7.29
CA LEU A 516 -15.11 28.15 8.12
C LEU A 516 -14.06 29.16 7.67
N ARG A 517 -12.87 28.72 7.23
CA ARG A 517 -11.86 29.62 6.67
C ARG A 517 -12.35 30.25 5.38
N ASP A 518 -12.92 29.46 4.47
CA ASP A 518 -13.40 29.95 3.18
C ASP A 518 -14.55 30.95 3.35
N VAL A 519 -15.48 30.69 4.28
CA VAL A 519 -16.56 31.63 4.65
C VAL A 519 -15.98 32.94 5.23
N ARG A 520 -14.96 32.87 6.09
CA ARG A 520 -14.28 34.07 6.64
C ARG A 520 -13.59 34.87 5.55
N LEU A 521 -12.87 34.22 4.64
CA LEU A 521 -12.19 34.89 3.52
C LEU A 521 -13.18 35.63 2.62
N LEU A 522 -14.35 35.04 2.36
CA LEU A 522 -15.41 35.69 1.59
C LEU A 522 -16.05 36.87 2.33
N ARG A 523 -16.14 36.80 3.66
CA ARG A 523 -16.60 37.91 4.51
C ARG A 523 -15.61 39.08 4.49
N ASP A 524 -14.32 38.78 4.61
CA ASP A 524 -13.25 39.79 4.60
C ASP A 524 -13.09 40.45 3.21
N ALA A 525 -13.48 39.76 2.13
CA ALA A 525 -13.46 40.26 0.76
C ALA A 525 -14.63 41.19 0.41
N GLY A 526 -15.64 41.34 1.27
CA GLY A 526 -16.82 42.20 1.03
C GLY A 526 -17.82 41.65 0.01
N GLU A 527 -17.66 40.40 -0.45
CA GLU A 527 -18.59 39.75 -1.38
C GLU A 527 -19.78 39.09 -0.67
N TRP A 528 -19.74 39.03 0.66
CA TRP A 528 -20.73 38.37 1.52
C TRP A 528 -22.08 39.10 1.61
N ASP A 529 -22.12 40.38 1.20
CA ASP A 529 -23.33 41.22 1.25
C ASP A 529 -24.39 40.81 0.22
N ARG A 530 -24.06 39.92 -0.74
CA ARG A 530 -24.98 39.44 -1.77
C ARG A 530 -25.61 38.08 -1.42
N ASP A 531 -26.92 38.04 -1.30
CA ASP A 531 -27.70 36.83 -0.98
C ASP A 531 -27.45 35.65 -1.91
N GLN A 532 -27.35 35.92 -3.22
CA GLN A 532 -27.10 34.88 -4.22
C GLN A 532 -25.74 34.20 -4.02
N ILE A 533 -24.74 34.95 -3.53
CA ILE A 533 -23.40 34.42 -3.24
C ILE A 533 -23.47 33.56 -1.98
N ARG A 534 -24.14 34.05 -0.92
CA ARG A 534 -24.37 33.28 0.32
C ARG A 534 -25.08 31.95 0.05
N ALA A 535 -26.17 31.96 -0.73
CA ALA A 535 -26.89 30.74 -1.10
C ALA A 535 -26.02 29.74 -1.88
N LYS A 536 -25.23 30.23 -2.86
CA LYS A 536 -24.28 29.41 -3.63
C LYS A 536 -23.16 28.84 -2.74
N VAL A 537 -22.71 29.60 -1.73
CA VAL A 537 -21.72 29.13 -0.75
C VAL A 537 -22.30 28.01 0.10
N TRP A 538 -23.49 28.15 0.67
CA TRP A 538 -24.09 27.10 1.49
C TRP A 538 -24.39 25.83 0.70
N LYS A 539 -24.81 25.96 -0.57
CA LYS A 539 -24.90 24.81 -1.48
C LYS A 539 -23.54 24.11 -1.65
N ARG A 540 -22.48 24.88 -1.93
CA ARG A 540 -21.12 24.34 -2.06
C ARG A 540 -20.63 23.68 -0.76
N CYS A 541 -20.96 24.24 0.41
CA CYS A 541 -20.66 23.64 1.71
C CYS A 541 -21.33 22.27 1.84
N ASN A 542 -22.63 22.18 1.53
CA ASN A 542 -23.36 20.92 1.54
C ASN A 542 -22.77 19.90 0.55
N ASP A 543 -22.46 20.31 -0.68
CA ASP A 543 -21.85 19.44 -1.69
C ASP A 543 -20.47 18.93 -1.24
N SER A 544 -19.69 19.79 -0.57
CA SER A 544 -18.39 19.43 0.01
C SER A 544 -18.54 18.43 1.16
N PHE A 545 -19.55 18.58 2.01
CA PHE A 545 -19.85 17.64 3.08
C PHE A 545 -20.23 16.25 2.54
N VAL A 546 -21.07 16.20 1.50
CA VAL A 546 -21.41 14.94 0.80
C VAL A 546 -20.18 14.31 0.18
N LYS A 547 -19.36 15.10 -0.53
CA LYS A 547 -18.16 14.60 -1.21
C LYS A 547 -17.13 14.02 -0.25
N ASN A 548 -16.96 14.63 0.92
CA ASN A 548 -15.97 14.22 1.93
C ASN A 548 -16.53 13.24 2.98
N SER A 549 -17.76 12.74 2.81
CA SER A 549 -18.38 11.75 3.72
C SER A 549 -18.34 12.13 5.21
N ILE A 550 -18.66 13.38 5.53
CA ILE A 550 -18.70 13.86 6.92
C ILE A 550 -19.78 13.14 7.72
N SER A 551 -19.54 12.94 9.02
CA SER A 551 -20.59 12.42 9.89
C SER A 551 -21.83 13.30 9.92
N SER A 552 -23.00 12.67 9.85
CA SER A 552 -24.30 13.34 9.81
C SER A 552 -24.53 14.28 11.00
N ARG A 553 -24.13 13.86 12.20
CA ARG A 553 -24.13 14.72 13.40
C ARG A 553 -23.21 15.94 13.27
N ALA A 554 -21.95 15.80 12.83
CA ALA A 554 -21.04 16.93 12.72
C ALA A 554 -21.51 17.97 11.67
N ALA A 555 -22.08 17.49 10.55
CA ALA A 555 -22.67 18.36 9.53
C ALA A 555 -23.91 19.11 10.07
N SER A 556 -24.78 18.42 10.81
CA SER A 556 -25.94 19.03 11.48
C SER A 556 -25.52 20.11 12.48
N ASP A 557 -24.59 19.79 13.38
CA ASP A 557 -24.08 20.72 14.40
C ASP A 557 -23.43 21.95 13.76
N PHE A 558 -22.70 21.77 12.66
CA PHE A 558 -22.13 22.87 11.89
C PHE A 558 -23.20 23.84 11.39
N PHE A 559 -24.21 23.34 10.66
CA PHE A 559 -25.27 24.19 10.11
C PHE A 559 -26.13 24.83 11.21
N LEU A 560 -26.40 24.12 12.30
CA LEU A 560 -27.13 24.65 13.46
C LEU A 560 -26.36 25.80 14.13
N ASN A 561 -25.05 25.66 14.30
CA ASN A 561 -24.20 26.72 14.84
C ASN A 561 -24.18 27.95 13.92
N GLN A 562 -24.13 27.75 12.59
CA GLN A 562 -24.26 28.86 11.64
C GLN A 562 -25.64 29.52 11.72
N ALA A 563 -26.73 28.74 11.82
CA ALA A 563 -28.09 29.26 11.92
C ALA A 563 -28.30 30.12 13.19
N ASN A 564 -27.65 29.76 14.29
CA ASN A 564 -27.68 30.53 15.54
C ASN A 564 -26.82 31.80 15.47
N ALA A 565 -25.69 31.78 14.75
CA ALA A 565 -24.87 32.97 14.54
C ALA A 565 -25.56 34.05 13.69
N VAL A 566 -26.47 33.66 12.77
CA VAL A 566 -27.24 34.60 11.92
C VAL A 566 -28.25 35.44 12.74
N LEU A 567 -28.62 35.00 13.94
CA LEU A 567 -29.56 35.70 14.84
C LEU A 567 -29.00 37.02 15.41
N GLU A 568 -27.68 37.23 15.34
CA GLU A 568 -26.99 38.37 15.97
C GLU A 568 -26.88 39.63 15.08
N PHE A 569 -27.36 39.62 13.83
CA PHE A 569 -27.22 40.75 12.89
C PHE A 569 -28.31 41.86 13.06
N PRO A 570 -27.98 43.17 12.89
CA PRO A 570 -28.91 44.28 13.11
C PRO A 570 -30.02 44.44 12.06
N ALA A 571 -30.95 45.36 12.34
CA ALA A 571 -32.33 45.43 11.83
C ALA A 571 -32.64 45.74 10.34
N PRO A 572 -31.76 46.19 9.42
CA PRO A 572 -32.21 46.52 8.06
C PRO A 572 -32.31 45.31 7.10
N GLU A 573 -31.80 44.12 7.45
CA GLU A 573 -31.79 42.91 6.57
C GLU A 573 -32.58 41.72 7.16
N LYS A 574 -33.60 41.97 7.98
CA LYS A 574 -34.32 40.92 8.72
C LYS A 574 -34.90 39.82 7.85
N ILE A 575 -35.46 40.13 6.68
CA ILE A 575 -36.11 39.11 5.84
C ILE A 575 -35.06 38.14 5.26
N ASN A 576 -33.94 38.64 4.75
CA ASN A 576 -32.90 37.82 4.16
C ASN A 576 -32.17 36.96 5.20
N SER A 577 -31.89 37.51 6.39
CA SER A 577 -31.30 36.73 7.49
C SER A 577 -32.25 35.63 8.00
N ILE A 578 -33.57 35.88 8.00
CA ILE A 578 -34.57 34.86 8.31
C ILE A 578 -34.61 33.76 7.23
N THR A 579 -34.52 34.12 5.93
CA THR A 579 -34.48 33.11 4.85
C THR A 579 -33.19 32.29 4.84
N GLU A 580 -32.06 32.89 5.20
CA GLU A 580 -30.79 32.19 5.36
C GLU A 580 -30.83 31.24 6.56
N ARG A 581 -31.35 31.69 7.71
CA ARG A 581 -31.58 30.85 8.89
C ARG A 581 -32.52 29.69 8.56
N HIS A 582 -33.59 29.94 7.80
CA HIS A 582 -34.50 28.89 7.34
C HIS A 582 -33.77 27.81 6.54
N LEU A 583 -32.94 28.19 5.57
CA LEU A 583 -32.14 27.24 4.79
C LEU A 583 -31.18 26.44 5.68
N LEU A 584 -30.44 27.12 6.55
CA LEU A 584 -29.44 26.48 7.43
C LEU A 584 -30.07 25.48 8.39
N LEU A 585 -31.22 25.80 8.99
CA LEU A 585 -31.99 24.87 9.82
C LEU A 585 -32.50 23.68 9.00
N THR A 586 -32.95 23.92 7.76
CA THR A 586 -33.41 22.86 6.86
C THR A 586 -32.28 21.88 6.52
N LEU A 587 -31.08 22.40 6.23
CA LEU A 587 -29.89 21.58 6.00
C LEU A 587 -29.46 20.82 7.27
N ALA A 588 -29.47 21.47 8.43
CA ALA A 588 -29.14 20.82 9.70
C ALA A 588 -30.04 19.60 9.96
N GLY A 589 -31.35 19.80 9.82
CA GLY A 589 -32.32 18.72 9.96
C GLY A 589 -32.19 17.60 8.93
N HIS A 590 -31.92 17.94 7.66
CA HIS A 590 -31.69 16.94 6.62
C HIS A 590 -30.49 16.04 6.93
N TRP A 591 -29.39 16.61 7.43
CA TRP A 591 -28.22 15.82 7.84
C TRP A 591 -28.49 14.99 9.08
N LEU A 592 -29.21 15.54 10.07
CA LEU A 592 -29.59 14.83 11.27
C LEU A 592 -30.52 13.63 10.96
N ALA A 593 -31.45 13.77 10.01
CA ALA A 593 -32.37 12.70 9.62
C ALA A 593 -31.71 11.49 8.94
N LYS A 594 -30.45 11.62 8.48
CA LYS A 594 -29.68 10.49 7.90
C LYS A 594 -29.13 9.55 8.99
N ASP A 595 -28.98 10.02 10.22
CA ASP A 595 -28.54 9.18 11.33
C ASP A 595 -29.73 8.39 11.90
N ALA A 596 -29.72 7.06 11.72
CA ALA A 596 -30.78 6.17 12.19
C ALA A 596 -30.95 6.13 13.73
N SER A 597 -30.00 6.69 14.49
CA SER A 597 -30.00 6.71 15.96
C SER A 597 -30.55 7.99 16.59
N VAL A 598 -31.10 8.91 15.80
CA VAL A 598 -31.55 10.22 16.30
C VAL A 598 -32.91 10.12 16.99
N ALA A 599 -33.05 10.82 18.12
CA ALA A 599 -34.33 11.01 18.81
C ALA A 599 -35.23 11.95 18.01
N LEU A 600 -36.46 11.51 17.71
CA LEU A 600 -37.46 12.29 16.96
C LEU A 600 -37.64 13.70 17.53
N ASP A 601 -37.60 13.85 18.86
CA ASP A 601 -37.69 15.13 19.57
C ASP A 601 -36.71 16.21 19.06
N GLN A 602 -35.49 15.83 18.67
CA GLN A 602 -34.49 16.78 18.16
C GLN A 602 -34.82 17.25 16.74
N LEU A 603 -35.36 16.38 15.90
CA LEU A 603 -35.82 16.73 14.56
C LEU A 603 -37.09 17.59 14.62
N GLU A 604 -38.01 17.28 15.51
CA GLU A 604 -39.24 18.06 15.74
C GLU A 604 -38.92 19.47 16.26
N GLU A 605 -37.94 19.61 17.15
CA GLU A 605 -37.49 20.93 17.60
C GLU A 605 -36.88 21.76 16.45
N ILE A 606 -36.06 21.15 15.59
CA ILE A 606 -35.52 21.85 14.40
C ILE A 606 -36.66 22.24 13.44
N GLU A 607 -37.63 21.35 13.22
CA GLU A 607 -38.83 21.64 12.40
C GLU A 607 -39.63 22.81 13.00
N ARG A 608 -39.81 22.83 14.32
CA ARG A 608 -40.48 23.94 15.03
C ARG A 608 -39.75 25.26 14.80
N GLN A 609 -38.42 25.28 14.90
CA GLN A 609 -37.61 26.49 14.63
C GLN A 609 -37.72 26.95 13.17
N ILE A 610 -37.77 26.01 12.22
CA ILE A 610 -38.03 26.29 10.80
C ILE A 610 -39.38 27.00 10.62
N TRP A 611 -40.41 26.51 11.30
CA TRP A 611 -41.75 27.10 11.23
C TRP A 611 -41.84 28.48 11.85
N ILE A 612 -41.14 28.73 12.96
CA ILE A 612 -41.00 30.09 13.52
C ILE A 612 -40.39 31.04 12.46
N CYS A 613 -39.36 30.61 11.72
CA CYS A 613 -38.80 31.42 10.62
C CYS A 613 -39.80 31.67 9.48
N ARG A 614 -40.65 30.71 9.15
CA ARG A 614 -41.69 30.87 8.11
C ARG A 614 -42.80 31.83 8.55
N ILE A 615 -43.28 31.71 9.78
CA ILE A 615 -44.31 32.57 10.36
C ILE A 615 -43.81 34.01 10.42
N THR A 616 -42.63 34.24 11.03
CA THR A 616 -42.05 35.58 11.15
C THR A 616 -41.82 36.26 9.79
N ARG A 617 -41.40 35.50 8.76
CA ARG A 617 -41.28 36.03 7.40
C ARG A 617 -42.62 36.45 6.81
N GLN A 618 -43.67 35.64 7.00
CA GLN A 618 -45.00 35.92 6.49
C GLN A 618 -45.63 37.13 7.19
N THR A 619 -45.47 37.25 8.51
CA THR A 619 -45.93 38.40 9.29
C THR A 619 -45.25 39.70 8.84
N LEU A 620 -43.93 39.68 8.64
CA LEU A 620 -43.18 40.85 8.15
C LEU A 620 -43.57 41.26 6.72
N SER A 621 -43.99 40.30 5.87
CA SER A 621 -44.47 40.58 4.52
C SER A 621 -45.90 41.15 4.49
N ALA A 622 -46.69 40.98 5.55
CA ALA A 622 -48.07 41.47 5.63
C ALA A 622 -48.15 42.93 6.10
N ASP A 623 -47.14 43.41 6.83
CA ASP A 623 -47.05 44.78 7.36
C ASP A 623 -46.68 45.82 6.26
N GLU A 624 -46.08 45.35 5.15
CA GLU A 624 -45.99 46.14 3.91
C GLU A 624 -47.35 46.11 3.20
N GLY A 625 -48.17 47.14 3.45
CA GLY A 625 -49.55 47.21 2.97
C GLY A 625 -49.75 46.90 1.47
N PRO A 626 -50.99 46.59 1.03
CA PRO A 626 -51.32 46.01 -0.28
C PRO A 626 -51.07 46.95 -1.50
N GLY A 627 -50.35 48.05 -1.31
CA GLY A 627 -50.11 49.12 -2.29
C GLY A 627 -48.80 49.02 -3.08
N THR A 628 -48.26 47.82 -3.34
CA THR A 628 -47.26 47.59 -4.41
C THR A 628 -47.22 46.10 -4.81
N SER A 629 -48.38 45.46 -4.95
CA SER A 629 -48.51 44.06 -5.39
C SER A 629 -48.41 43.89 -6.91
N GLY A 630 -47.43 44.55 -7.51
CA GLY A 630 -46.95 44.24 -8.85
C GLY A 630 -45.45 44.36 -8.80
N HIS A 631 -44.76 43.25 -8.51
CA HIS A 631 -43.36 42.89 -8.85
C HIS A 631 -42.83 41.88 -7.81
N SER A 632 -43.20 40.60 -7.96
CA SER A 632 -42.29 39.45 -7.74
C SER A 632 -42.87 38.08 -8.13
N SER A 633 -43.98 38.00 -8.86
CA SER A 633 -44.32 36.79 -9.64
C SER A 633 -43.67 36.82 -11.03
N CYS A 634 -42.34 36.91 -11.09
CA CYS A 634 -41.59 36.50 -12.29
C CYS A 634 -41.11 35.06 -12.08
N ALA A 635 -42.02 34.12 -12.38
CA ALA A 635 -41.59 32.80 -12.80
C ALA A 635 -40.98 32.89 -14.20
N ALA A 636 -39.94 32.08 -14.42
CA ALA A 636 -39.33 31.73 -15.71
C ALA A 636 -38.53 32.84 -16.42
N VAL A 637 -37.23 32.88 -16.14
CA VAL A 637 -36.11 32.60 -17.06
C VAL A 637 -34.84 33.10 -16.36
N ASN A 638 -34.29 32.30 -15.46
CA ASN A 638 -32.86 32.20 -15.12
C ASN A 638 -32.73 31.27 -13.90
N GLY A 639 -31.98 30.17 -14.06
CA GLY A 639 -31.76 29.15 -13.04
C GLY A 639 -30.81 29.60 -11.92
N ASP A 640 -31.17 30.64 -11.18
CA ASP A 640 -30.39 31.09 -10.03
C ASP A 640 -30.89 30.48 -8.70
N CYS A 641 -29.94 29.96 -7.91
CA CYS A 641 -30.19 29.39 -6.59
C CYS A 641 -30.62 30.46 -5.59
N THR A 642 -31.91 30.55 -5.28
CA THR A 642 -32.41 31.30 -4.13
C THR A 642 -32.42 30.42 -2.88
N PHE A 643 -32.38 31.03 -1.69
CA PHE A 643 -32.46 30.29 -0.41
C PHE A 643 -33.69 29.37 -0.35
N ASP A 644 -34.84 29.86 -0.83
CA ASP A 644 -36.10 29.12 -0.85
C ASP A 644 -36.08 27.91 -1.80
N ASN A 645 -35.48 28.05 -2.98
CA ASN A 645 -35.37 26.93 -3.92
C ASN A 645 -34.50 25.80 -3.33
N LEU A 646 -33.42 26.15 -2.62
CA LEU A 646 -32.58 25.18 -1.91
C LEU A 646 -33.29 24.57 -0.70
N ALA A 647 -34.05 25.35 0.07
CA ALA A 647 -34.80 24.82 1.22
C ALA A 647 -35.92 23.86 0.78
N LYS A 648 -36.57 24.10 -0.37
CA LYS A 648 -37.58 23.20 -0.95
C LYS A 648 -37.01 21.86 -1.44
N GLU A 649 -35.73 21.82 -1.81
CA GLU A 649 -35.04 20.58 -2.18
C GLU A 649 -34.98 19.62 -0.98
N PHE A 650 -34.71 20.15 0.21
CA PHE A 650 -34.51 19.40 1.46
C PHE A 650 -35.69 19.50 2.43
N SER A 651 -36.91 19.70 1.93
CA SER A 651 -38.09 19.96 2.77
C SER A 651 -38.41 18.81 3.74
N PHE A 652 -38.84 19.16 4.95
CA PHE A 652 -39.21 18.19 5.98
C PHE A 652 -40.46 17.38 5.61
N SER A 653 -41.34 17.91 4.74
CA SER A 653 -42.44 17.15 4.11
C SER A 653 -42.01 15.85 3.43
N LYS A 654 -40.77 15.79 2.92
CA LYS A 654 -40.23 14.63 2.21
C LYS A 654 -39.46 13.66 3.11
N LEU A 655 -39.33 13.96 4.40
CA LEU A 655 -38.57 13.14 5.35
C LEU A 655 -39.43 11.96 5.88
N PRO A 656 -39.07 10.70 5.59
CA PRO A 656 -39.83 9.54 6.05
C PRO A 656 -39.88 9.43 7.57
N ALA A 657 -38.80 9.85 8.26
CA ALA A 657 -38.67 9.76 9.71
C ALA A 657 -39.77 10.53 10.47
N LEU A 658 -40.25 11.65 9.91
CA LEU A 658 -41.29 12.48 10.52
C LEU A 658 -42.70 12.17 10.00
N ASN A 659 -42.82 11.47 8.87
CA ASN A 659 -44.10 11.10 8.27
C ASN A 659 -44.61 9.76 8.82
N THR A 660 -44.69 9.65 10.14
CA THR A 660 -45.23 8.46 10.81
C THR A 660 -46.76 8.44 10.75
N PRO A 661 -47.40 7.25 10.78
CA PRO A 661 -48.85 7.14 10.77
C PRO A 661 -49.50 7.73 12.03
N ASN A 662 -48.76 7.84 13.14
CA ASN A 662 -49.25 8.44 14.39
C ASN A 662 -49.70 9.90 14.19
N TYR A 663 -49.01 10.65 13.34
CA TYR A 663 -49.38 12.05 13.06
C TYR A 663 -50.62 12.19 12.18
N LEU A 664 -51.10 11.09 11.58
CA LEU A 664 -52.35 11.05 10.81
C LEU A 664 -53.56 10.61 11.65
N ASN A 665 -53.37 10.24 12.92
CA ASN A 665 -54.47 9.95 13.82
C ASN A 665 -55.17 11.23 14.25
N VAL A 666 -56.50 11.16 14.36
CA VAL A 666 -57.36 12.26 14.82
C VAL A 666 -57.16 12.50 16.32
N GLU A 667 -56.85 11.44 17.08
CA GLU A 667 -56.58 11.49 18.52
C GLU A 667 -55.34 12.39 18.81
N GLY A 668 -55.56 13.46 19.58
CA GLY A 668 -54.53 14.45 19.94
C GLY A 668 -54.65 15.82 19.26
N LEU A 669 -55.64 16.04 18.38
CA LEU A 669 -55.99 17.35 17.81
C LEU A 669 -57.22 18.00 18.46
N GLU A 670 -57.86 17.31 19.42
CA GLU A 670 -59.00 17.80 20.20
C GLU A 670 -58.55 18.80 21.28
N PHE A 671 -58.13 19.99 20.85
CA PHE A 671 -57.75 21.06 21.76
C PHE A 671 -59.00 21.80 22.23
N GLY A 672 -59.52 21.39 23.39
CA GLY A 672 -60.55 22.14 24.10
C GLY A 672 -59.99 23.45 24.65
N GLY A 673 -60.23 24.56 23.96
CA GLY A 673 -60.12 25.93 24.48
C GLY A 673 -58.69 26.50 24.64
N CYS A 674 -58.33 27.39 23.71
CA CYS A 674 -57.37 28.51 23.80
C CYS A 674 -56.22 28.40 24.83
N GLN A 675 -55.07 27.87 24.41
CA GLN A 675 -53.76 28.24 24.96
C GLN A 675 -53.00 28.98 23.85
N GLN A 676 -53.11 30.31 23.80
CA GLN A 676 -52.43 31.13 22.79
C GLN A 676 -50.93 31.21 23.07
N THR A 677 -50.12 30.55 22.24
CA THR A 677 -48.65 30.68 22.24
C THR A 677 -48.11 31.72 21.24
N LEU A 678 -48.94 32.17 20.29
CA LEU A 678 -48.56 33.07 19.18
C LEU A 678 -49.41 34.35 19.19
N ALA A 679 -48.89 35.44 18.62
CA ALA A 679 -49.65 36.68 18.42
C ALA A 679 -50.75 36.51 17.34
N GLU A 680 -51.79 37.35 17.34
CA GLU A 680 -52.91 37.24 16.38
C GLU A 680 -52.44 37.30 14.91
N GLU A 681 -51.48 38.17 14.58
CA GLU A 681 -50.90 38.30 13.24
C GLU A 681 -50.07 37.07 12.81
N GLU A 682 -49.41 36.42 13.77
CA GLU A 682 -48.68 35.17 13.58
C GLU A 682 -49.64 33.99 13.37
N GLU A 683 -50.79 34.01 14.04
CA GLU A 683 -51.84 33.00 13.89
C GLU A 683 -52.52 33.07 12.51
N GLU A 684 -52.79 34.27 11.99
CA GLU A 684 -53.29 34.45 10.62
C GLU A 684 -52.28 33.98 9.57
N SER A 685 -51.01 34.32 9.78
CA SER A 685 -49.89 33.87 8.94
C SER A 685 -49.77 32.34 8.96
N LEU A 686 -49.88 31.71 10.14
CA LEU A 686 -49.88 30.26 10.30
C LEU A 686 -51.07 29.61 9.59
N ARG A 687 -52.28 30.17 9.70
CA ARG A 687 -53.49 29.67 9.04
C ARG A 687 -53.33 29.64 7.51
N PHE A 688 -52.77 30.71 6.93
CA PHE A 688 -52.48 30.77 5.50
C PHE A 688 -51.45 29.71 5.08
N LEU A 689 -50.33 29.60 5.81
CA LEU A 689 -49.27 28.64 5.50
C LEU A 689 -49.73 27.17 5.64
N VAL A 690 -50.57 26.86 6.64
CA VAL A 690 -51.19 25.53 6.79
C VAL A 690 -52.13 25.22 5.63
N GLY A 691 -52.90 26.21 5.14
CA GLY A 691 -53.72 26.07 3.94
C GLY A 691 -52.88 25.71 2.70
N CYS A 692 -51.76 26.41 2.49
CA CYS A 692 -50.83 26.10 1.39
C CYS A 692 -50.25 24.69 1.49
N LEU A 693 -49.87 24.22 2.68
CA LEU A 693 -49.38 22.84 2.87
C LEU A 693 -50.42 21.79 2.48
N LEU A 694 -51.69 22.04 2.83
CA LEU A 694 -52.79 21.13 2.49
C LEU A 694 -53.01 21.08 0.97
N ASP A 695 -52.94 22.24 0.30
CA ASP A 695 -53.05 22.30 -1.16
C ASP A 695 -51.86 21.63 -1.87
N GLU A 696 -50.67 21.68 -1.28
CA GLU A 696 -49.48 20.94 -1.70
C GLU A 696 -49.53 19.43 -1.38
N GLY A 697 -50.52 18.97 -0.60
CA GLY A 697 -50.69 17.57 -0.22
C GLY A 697 -49.82 17.10 0.96
N SER A 698 -49.12 18.02 1.64
CA SER A 698 -48.22 17.72 2.77
C SER A 698 -48.96 17.61 4.11
N VAL A 699 -49.93 16.68 4.19
CA VAL A 699 -50.84 16.53 5.35
C VAL A 699 -50.10 16.16 6.64
N HIS A 700 -49.05 15.36 6.56
CA HIS A 700 -48.23 15.01 7.73
C HIS A 700 -47.58 16.24 8.36
N GLU A 701 -46.95 17.12 7.55
CA GLU A 701 -46.34 18.35 8.03
C GLU A 701 -47.41 19.30 8.58
N ALA A 702 -48.53 19.47 7.89
CA ALA A 702 -49.65 20.29 8.37
C ALA A 702 -50.17 19.83 9.74
N SER A 703 -50.30 18.51 9.93
CA SER A 703 -50.77 17.92 11.18
C SER A 703 -49.74 18.04 12.31
N ARG A 704 -48.43 17.92 12.03
CA ARG A 704 -47.36 18.18 13.02
C ARG A 704 -47.32 19.64 13.44
N VAL A 705 -47.40 20.56 12.48
CA VAL A 705 -47.42 22.01 12.73
C VAL A 705 -48.59 22.40 13.63
N CYS A 706 -49.79 21.86 13.37
CA CYS A 706 -50.93 22.04 14.27
C CYS A 706 -50.65 21.56 15.70
N ARG A 707 -49.92 20.45 15.88
CA ARG A 707 -49.53 19.95 17.21
C ARG A 707 -48.43 20.79 17.87
N TYR A 708 -47.42 21.25 17.13
CA TYR A 708 -46.31 22.05 17.66
C TYR A 708 -46.76 23.40 18.23
N PHE A 709 -47.73 24.05 17.59
CA PHE A 709 -48.24 25.36 17.98
C PHE A 709 -49.62 25.31 18.64
N HIS A 710 -50.17 24.11 18.88
CA HIS A 710 -51.53 23.89 19.40
C HIS A 710 -52.61 24.65 18.61
N PHE A 711 -52.50 24.66 17.29
CA PHE A 711 -53.34 25.43 16.37
C PHE A 711 -54.48 24.59 15.79
N TYR A 712 -55.71 25.10 15.89
CA TYR A 712 -56.91 24.46 15.34
C TYR A 712 -57.17 24.85 13.88
N SER A 713 -57.15 23.88 12.97
CA SER A 713 -57.52 24.04 11.56
C SER A 713 -58.64 23.07 11.17
N ARG A 714 -59.77 23.63 10.71
CA ARG A 714 -60.94 22.87 10.23
C ARG A 714 -60.58 21.99 9.03
N ASP A 715 -59.80 22.51 8.08
CA ASP A 715 -59.44 21.77 6.86
C ASP A 715 -58.51 20.57 7.16
N VAL A 716 -57.57 20.72 8.09
CA VAL A 716 -56.70 19.60 8.54
C VAL A 716 -57.55 18.50 9.19
N LEU A 717 -58.52 18.88 10.03
CA LEU A 717 -59.41 17.93 10.70
C LEU A 717 -60.27 17.15 9.69
N LEU A 718 -60.84 17.85 8.69
CA LEU A 718 -61.64 17.24 7.61
C LEU A 718 -60.81 16.25 6.80
N VAL A 719 -59.61 16.64 6.39
CA VAL A 719 -58.68 15.80 5.61
C VAL A 719 -58.28 14.52 6.37
N LEU A 720 -58.01 14.62 7.68
CA LEU A 720 -57.68 13.45 8.50
C LEU A 720 -58.89 12.53 8.71
N HIS A 721 -60.10 13.09 8.84
CA HIS A 721 -61.32 12.29 8.90
C HIS A 721 -61.65 11.60 7.57
N CYS A 722 -61.40 12.24 6.42
CA CYS A 722 -61.49 11.58 5.10
C CYS A 722 -60.60 10.34 5.04
N ARG A 723 -59.36 10.44 5.53
CA ARG A 723 -58.44 9.30 5.61
C ARG A 723 -58.94 8.22 6.58
N ALA A 724 -59.37 8.60 7.79
CA ALA A 724 -59.83 7.68 8.82
C ALA A 724 -61.07 6.87 8.39
N LEU A 725 -61.96 7.49 7.60
CA LEU A 725 -63.10 6.82 6.97
C LEU A 725 -62.68 5.83 5.89
N ALA A 726 -61.69 6.18 5.07
CA ALA A 726 -61.16 5.30 4.03
C ALA A 726 -60.36 4.12 4.61
N SER A 727 -59.63 4.31 5.71
CA SER A 727 -58.87 3.26 6.41
C SER A 727 -59.72 2.34 7.29
N GLY A 728 -60.98 2.71 7.56
CA GLY A 728 -61.86 1.98 8.49
C GLY A 728 -61.52 2.18 9.97
N GLU A 729 -60.70 3.19 10.28
CA GLU A 729 -60.32 3.56 11.66
C GLU A 729 -61.46 4.30 12.40
N ALA A 730 -62.40 4.90 11.66
CA ALA A 730 -63.58 5.59 12.20
C ALA A 730 -64.90 5.00 11.64
N ASP A 731 -65.80 4.58 12.54
CA ASP A 731 -67.20 4.27 12.20
C ASP A 731 -67.99 5.55 11.93
N LEU A 732 -68.99 5.53 11.03
CA LEU A 732 -69.88 6.68 10.77
C LEU A 732 -70.52 7.25 12.07
N ASP A 733 -70.68 6.40 13.09
CA ASP A 733 -71.29 6.75 14.37
C ASP A 733 -70.32 7.42 15.38
N LYS A 734 -69.01 7.45 15.11
CA LYS A 734 -67.95 8.01 15.99
C LYS A 734 -67.24 9.26 15.42
N LEU A 735 -67.82 9.91 14.42
CA LEU A 735 -67.28 11.13 13.82
C LEU A 735 -67.48 12.35 14.74
N HIS A 736 -66.55 13.33 14.69
CA HIS A 736 -66.67 14.60 15.43
C HIS A 736 -67.99 15.31 15.11
N THR A 737 -68.62 15.96 16.10
CA THR A 737 -69.98 16.54 16.05
C THR A 737 -70.21 17.47 14.84
N ASP A 738 -69.19 18.22 14.43
CA ASP A 738 -69.24 19.16 13.30
C ASP A 738 -69.29 18.45 11.94
N ILE A 739 -68.73 17.24 11.84
CA ILE A 739 -68.66 16.44 10.60
C ILE A 739 -69.94 15.62 10.42
N GLN A 740 -70.51 15.10 11.51
CA GLN A 740 -71.81 14.43 11.50
C GLN A 740 -72.95 15.37 11.08
N ALA A 741 -72.89 16.64 11.48
CA ALA A 741 -73.85 17.66 11.07
C ALA A 741 -73.83 17.93 9.56
N LEU A 742 -72.65 17.93 8.93
CA LEU A 742 -72.48 18.17 7.49
C LEU A 742 -73.00 17.00 6.65
N ILE A 743 -72.68 15.75 7.03
CA ILE A 743 -73.14 14.54 6.33
C ILE A 743 -74.67 14.35 6.45
N ALA A 744 -75.28 14.83 7.55
CA ALA A 744 -76.73 14.78 7.74
C ALA A 744 -77.51 15.78 6.85
N ILE A 745 -76.91 16.94 6.52
CA ILE A 745 -77.55 17.98 5.70
C ILE A 745 -77.72 17.52 4.24
N GLU A 746 -76.75 16.81 3.66
CA GLU A 746 -76.85 16.26 2.31
C GLU A 746 -77.87 15.12 2.20
N LYS A 747 -77.94 14.24 3.20
CA LYS A 747 -78.96 13.16 3.25
C LYS A 747 -80.41 13.68 3.19
N THR A 748 -80.65 14.95 3.55
CA THR A 748 -81.97 15.57 3.47
C THR A 748 -82.27 16.27 2.13
N GLN A 749 -81.27 16.62 1.33
CA GLN A 749 -81.48 17.39 0.09
C GLN A 749 -81.93 16.54 -1.13
N ASP A 750 -81.71 15.23 -1.12
CA ASP A 750 -82.15 14.33 -2.20
C ASP A 750 -83.68 14.11 -2.28
N SER A 751 -84.47 14.68 -1.36
CA SER A 751 -85.94 14.48 -1.32
C SER A 751 -86.78 15.68 -1.77
N SER A 752 -86.19 16.82 -2.13
CA SER A 752 -86.97 17.94 -2.67
C SER A 752 -86.18 18.81 -3.65
N ALA A 753 -86.55 18.70 -4.92
CA ALA A 753 -86.14 19.63 -5.96
C ALA A 753 -86.57 21.07 -5.64
N SER A 754 -85.60 21.98 -5.46
CA SER A 754 -85.78 23.40 -5.76
C SER A 754 -84.44 24.06 -6.04
N GLN A 755 -84.32 24.60 -7.26
CA GLN A 755 -83.23 25.43 -7.75
C GLN A 755 -83.02 26.66 -6.86
N GLN A 756 -81.79 26.92 -6.40
CA GLN A 756 -81.31 28.27 -6.10
C GLN A 756 -79.77 28.38 -6.16
N SER A 757 -79.30 28.97 -7.27
CA SER A 757 -78.14 29.86 -7.39
C SER A 757 -76.89 29.61 -6.52
N ARG A 758 -75.92 28.87 -7.05
CA ARG A 758 -74.48 29.10 -6.79
C ARG A 758 -73.76 29.35 -8.12
N VAL A 759 -72.97 30.43 -8.15
CA VAL A 759 -72.24 30.95 -9.31
C VAL A 759 -71.21 29.92 -9.80
N PRO A 760 -71.07 29.66 -11.11
CA PRO A 760 -70.06 28.75 -11.64
C PRO A 760 -68.70 29.44 -11.64
N SER A 761 -67.75 28.91 -10.86
CA SER A 761 -66.34 29.30 -10.94
C SER A 761 -65.73 28.69 -12.20
N THR A 762 -65.26 29.54 -13.10
CA THR A 762 -64.61 29.18 -14.34
C THR A 762 -63.21 28.59 -14.08
N SER A 763 -63.08 27.27 -14.07
CA SER A 763 -61.80 26.60 -14.33
C SER A 763 -62.05 25.39 -15.23
N SER A 764 -61.59 25.49 -16.48
CA SER A 764 -61.86 24.58 -17.60
C SER A 764 -61.14 23.24 -17.49
N LEU A 765 -61.47 22.42 -16.49
CA LEU A 765 -60.97 21.05 -16.39
C LEU A 765 -61.96 20.12 -15.65
N GLU A 766 -63.25 20.25 -15.94
CA GLU A 766 -64.27 19.31 -15.48
C GLU A 766 -64.43 18.17 -16.51
N ASP A 767 -63.67 17.09 -16.32
CA ASP A 767 -63.89 15.81 -17.00
C ASP A 767 -63.80 14.64 -15.98
N TRP A 768 -64.22 14.91 -14.74
CA TRP A 768 -64.31 13.92 -13.65
C TRP A 768 -65.72 13.33 -13.47
N THR A 769 -66.72 13.81 -14.22
CA THR A 769 -68.14 13.49 -14.02
C THR A 769 -68.57 12.13 -14.58
N HIS A 770 -67.69 11.35 -15.23
CA HIS A 770 -68.06 10.08 -15.87
C HIS A 770 -67.04 8.94 -15.67
N ILE A 771 -66.51 8.76 -14.46
CA ILE A 771 -65.82 7.51 -14.08
C ILE A 771 -66.86 6.55 -13.51
N ALA A 772 -67.66 5.93 -14.40
CA ALA A 772 -68.69 4.91 -14.12
C ALA A 772 -69.79 5.30 -13.10
N ASP A 773 -71.02 4.87 -13.34
CA ASP A 773 -72.06 4.97 -12.32
C ASP A 773 -71.59 4.23 -11.06
N PRO A 774 -71.61 4.87 -9.87
CA PRO A 774 -71.27 4.17 -8.63
C PRO A 774 -72.25 3.01 -8.46
N SER A 775 -71.75 1.83 -8.10
CA SER A 775 -72.64 0.82 -7.53
C SER A 775 -73.32 1.47 -6.31
N PRO A 776 -74.66 1.51 -6.23
CA PRO A 776 -75.40 2.25 -5.21
C PRO A 776 -75.22 1.76 -3.77
N ASP A 777 -74.31 0.82 -3.51
CA ASP A 777 -74.17 0.12 -2.23
C ASP A 777 -73.07 0.68 -1.30
N ASP A 778 -72.21 1.61 -1.76
CA ASP A 778 -71.06 2.08 -0.97
C ASP A 778 -71.25 3.46 -0.32
N GLN A 779 -71.82 3.45 0.89
CA GLN A 779 -72.08 4.64 1.71
C GLN A 779 -70.82 5.45 2.08
N ILE A 780 -69.65 4.81 2.08
CA ILE A 780 -68.35 5.44 2.36
C ILE A 780 -67.92 6.36 1.21
N VAL A 781 -68.14 5.98 -0.06
CA VAL A 781 -67.79 6.80 -1.24
C VAL A 781 -68.62 8.08 -1.29
N VAL A 782 -69.91 8.00 -0.94
CA VAL A 782 -70.80 9.17 -0.83
C VAL A 782 -70.32 10.12 0.27
N SER A 783 -69.96 9.57 1.43
CA SER A 783 -69.46 10.36 2.57
C SER A 783 -68.09 11.02 2.26
N LEU A 784 -67.21 10.35 1.52
CA LEU A 784 -65.92 10.92 1.10
C LEU A 784 -66.09 12.06 0.07
N LYS A 785 -67.07 11.95 -0.83
CA LYS A 785 -67.39 13.04 -1.80
C LYS A 785 -67.92 14.28 -1.08
N ALA A 786 -68.85 14.10 -0.13
CA ALA A 786 -69.38 15.17 0.73
C ALA A 786 -68.26 15.96 1.45
N LEU A 787 -67.32 15.23 2.07
CA LEU A 787 -66.20 15.85 2.80
C LEU A 787 -65.22 16.56 1.86
N THR A 788 -65.04 16.05 0.64
CA THR A 788 -64.17 16.68 -0.37
C THR A 788 -64.72 18.03 -0.82
N ASP A 789 -66.04 18.17 -0.92
CA ASP A 789 -66.70 19.41 -1.37
C ASP A 789 -66.69 20.50 -0.29
N GLU A 790 -66.66 20.11 1.00
CA GLU A 790 -66.61 21.02 2.15
C GLU A 790 -65.20 21.56 2.48
N CYS A 791 -64.12 20.87 2.09
CA CYS A 791 -62.74 21.36 2.31
C CYS A 791 -62.49 22.64 1.52
N VAL A 792 -61.90 23.68 2.13
CA VAL A 792 -61.44 24.87 1.40
C VAL A 792 -60.03 24.62 0.85
N HIS A 793 -59.13 24.14 1.71
CA HIS A 793 -57.78 23.70 1.36
C HIS A 793 -57.63 22.19 1.48
N GLY A 794 -56.82 21.55 0.62
CA GLY A 794 -56.57 20.10 0.66
C GLY A 794 -57.53 19.21 -0.12
N ARG A 795 -58.36 19.78 -1.00
CA ARG A 795 -59.29 19.02 -1.88
C ARG A 795 -58.57 17.96 -2.73
N ASN A 796 -57.37 18.27 -3.19
CA ASN A 796 -56.57 17.33 -3.99
C ASN A 796 -56.20 16.08 -3.18
N TYR A 797 -55.84 16.24 -1.91
CA TYR A 797 -55.58 15.10 -1.03
C TYR A 797 -56.85 14.28 -0.77
N CYS A 798 -58.00 14.92 -0.52
CA CYS A 798 -59.27 14.18 -0.38
C CYS A 798 -59.63 13.40 -1.66
N ARG A 799 -59.35 13.95 -2.85
CA ARG A 799 -59.49 13.24 -4.14
C ARG A 799 -58.50 12.08 -4.28
N GLN A 800 -57.27 12.23 -3.79
CA GLN A 800 -56.28 11.12 -3.75
C GLN A 800 -56.77 9.99 -2.85
N VAL A 801 -57.29 10.30 -1.66
CA VAL A 801 -57.88 9.32 -0.73
C VAL A 801 -59.04 8.59 -1.38
N LEU A 802 -59.95 9.32 -2.04
CA LEU A 802 -61.07 8.75 -2.78
C LEU A 802 -60.60 7.80 -3.89
N CYS A 803 -59.64 8.25 -4.72
CA CYS A 803 -59.09 7.47 -5.82
C CYS A 803 -58.38 6.19 -5.32
N LEU A 804 -57.58 6.29 -4.26
CA LEU A 804 -56.91 5.14 -3.63
C LEU A 804 -57.91 4.16 -3.02
N TYR A 805 -59.00 4.64 -2.42
CA TYR A 805 -60.04 3.80 -1.85
C TYR A 805 -60.81 3.01 -2.93
N GLU A 806 -61.20 3.68 -4.02
CA GLU A 806 -61.85 3.02 -5.17
C GLU A 806 -60.94 1.94 -5.79
N LEU A 807 -59.65 2.26 -5.97
CA LEU A 807 -58.65 1.31 -6.48
C LEU A 807 -58.39 0.12 -5.51
N SER A 808 -58.51 0.33 -4.19
CA SER A 808 -58.34 -0.74 -3.19
C SER A 808 -59.41 -1.81 -3.26
N LYS A 809 -60.65 -1.41 -3.55
CA LYS A 809 -61.76 -2.34 -3.78
C LYS A 809 -61.54 -3.18 -5.03
N GLU A 810 -60.92 -2.62 -6.05
CA GLU A 810 -60.69 -3.30 -7.32
C GLU A 810 -59.53 -4.30 -7.26
N LEU A 811 -58.47 -3.96 -6.53
CA LEU A 811 -57.31 -4.81 -6.33
C LEU A 811 -57.50 -5.82 -5.17
N ASN A 812 -58.66 -5.81 -4.50
CA ASN A 812 -59.00 -6.63 -3.33
C ASN A 812 -57.97 -6.52 -2.18
N CYS A 813 -57.52 -5.31 -1.89
CA CYS A 813 -56.62 -5.02 -0.77
C CYS A 813 -57.19 -3.91 0.12
N SER A 814 -56.66 -3.76 1.33
CA SER A 814 -57.09 -2.69 2.23
C SER A 814 -56.54 -1.33 1.80
N TYR A 815 -57.27 -0.25 2.10
CA TYR A 815 -56.80 1.12 1.87
C TYR A 815 -55.47 1.38 2.59
N SER A 816 -55.28 0.84 3.79
CA SER A 816 -54.05 0.98 4.57
C SER A 816 -52.84 0.32 3.89
N GLU A 817 -53.02 -0.84 3.27
CA GLU A 817 -51.96 -1.49 2.48
C GLU A 817 -51.63 -0.69 1.21
N MET A 818 -52.62 -0.09 0.56
CA MET A 818 -52.41 0.71 -0.64
C MET A 818 -51.80 2.08 -0.39
N SER A 819 -52.23 2.78 0.66
CA SER A 819 -51.66 4.08 1.04
C SER A 819 -50.22 3.96 1.56
N ALA A 820 -49.80 2.78 2.02
CA ALA A 820 -48.41 2.49 2.40
C ALA A 820 -47.51 2.14 1.20
N LEU A 821 -48.07 1.83 0.03
CA LEU A 821 -47.29 1.53 -1.17
C LEU A 821 -46.83 2.80 -1.85
N ASP A 822 -45.60 2.78 -2.32
CA ASP A 822 -45.03 3.82 -3.16
C ASP A 822 -45.90 4.03 -4.42
N PRO A 823 -46.28 5.29 -4.77
CA PRO A 823 -47.16 5.58 -5.91
C PRO A 823 -46.71 4.94 -7.23
N GLU A 824 -45.41 4.77 -7.45
CA GLU A 824 -44.87 4.06 -8.62
C GLU A 824 -45.28 2.58 -8.68
N LYS A 825 -45.32 1.90 -7.52
CA LYS A 825 -45.71 0.49 -7.41
C LYS A 825 -47.21 0.33 -7.62
N VAL A 826 -48.00 1.28 -7.13
CA VAL A 826 -49.46 1.30 -7.33
C VAL A 826 -49.77 1.52 -8.80
N LEU A 827 -49.15 2.51 -9.46
CA LEU A 827 -49.31 2.71 -10.91
C LEU A 827 -48.90 1.45 -11.70
N ARG A 828 -47.82 0.79 -11.30
CA ARG A 828 -47.41 -0.48 -11.91
C ARG A 828 -48.49 -1.55 -11.78
N ALA A 829 -49.04 -1.74 -10.57
CA ALA A 829 -50.12 -2.70 -10.34
C ALA A 829 -51.36 -2.40 -11.20
N ILE A 830 -51.71 -1.11 -11.39
CA ILE A 830 -52.80 -0.69 -12.28
C ILE A 830 -52.50 -1.06 -13.74
N LEU A 831 -51.30 -0.76 -14.23
CA LEU A 831 -50.90 -1.04 -15.61
C LEU A 831 -50.89 -2.54 -15.92
N SER A 832 -50.47 -3.38 -14.96
CA SER A 832 -50.41 -4.84 -15.10
C SER A 832 -51.77 -5.55 -14.92
N SER A 833 -52.84 -4.86 -14.50
CA SER A 833 -54.15 -5.48 -14.16
C SER A 833 -54.99 -6.01 -15.34
N GLN A 834 -54.58 -5.77 -16.60
CA GLN A 834 -55.26 -6.18 -17.85
C GLN A 834 -56.77 -5.85 -17.97
N GLN A 835 -57.32 -4.92 -17.17
CA GLN A 835 -58.72 -4.53 -17.25
C GLN A 835 -59.01 -3.54 -18.41
N ALA A 836 -60.26 -3.50 -18.89
CA ALA A 836 -60.67 -2.66 -20.02
C ALA A 836 -60.53 -1.15 -19.77
N GLU A 837 -60.70 -0.68 -18.53
CA GLU A 837 -60.62 0.74 -18.14
C GLU A 837 -59.24 1.13 -17.55
N ARG A 838 -58.21 0.28 -17.69
CA ARG A 838 -56.89 0.49 -17.05
C ARG A 838 -56.24 1.84 -17.41
N CYS A 839 -56.35 2.27 -18.67
CA CYS A 839 -55.73 3.52 -19.13
C CYS A 839 -56.44 4.75 -18.52
N ARG A 840 -57.78 4.70 -18.45
CA ARG A 840 -58.57 5.80 -17.86
C ARG A 840 -58.28 5.93 -16.36
N ARG A 841 -58.19 4.81 -15.63
CA ARG A 841 -57.87 4.80 -14.19
C ARG A 841 -56.42 5.18 -13.91
N ALA A 842 -55.46 4.70 -14.72
CA ALA A 842 -54.08 5.14 -14.64
C ALA A 842 -53.95 6.66 -14.85
N GLN A 843 -54.71 7.23 -15.79
CA GLN A 843 -54.75 8.68 -16.03
C GLN A 843 -55.36 9.46 -14.85
N ALA A 844 -56.43 8.95 -14.23
CA ALA A 844 -57.01 9.51 -13.01
C ALA A 844 -56.03 9.43 -11.82
N PHE A 845 -55.29 8.33 -11.68
CA PHE A 845 -54.27 8.15 -10.65
C PHE A 845 -53.06 9.09 -10.85
N ILE A 846 -52.55 9.20 -12.09
CA ILE A 846 -51.43 10.08 -12.42
C ILE A 846 -51.77 11.54 -12.14
N SER A 847 -52.99 11.96 -12.51
CA SER A 847 -53.45 13.35 -12.31
C SER A 847 -53.72 13.70 -10.84
N THR A 848 -54.18 12.74 -10.03
CA THR A 848 -54.42 12.97 -8.60
C THR A 848 -53.14 12.92 -7.77
N GLN A 849 -52.23 11.97 -8.05
CA GLN A 849 -50.98 11.79 -7.29
C GLN A 849 -49.86 12.75 -7.71
N GLY A 850 -50.00 13.45 -8.84
CA GLY A 850 -48.99 14.42 -9.30
C GLY A 850 -47.64 13.79 -9.65
N LEU A 851 -47.65 12.59 -10.25
CA LEU A 851 -46.44 11.88 -10.63
C LEU A 851 -45.63 12.66 -11.68
N GLN A 852 -44.30 12.64 -11.54
CA GLN A 852 -43.42 13.29 -12.52
C GLN A 852 -43.51 12.61 -13.89
N PRO A 853 -43.56 13.38 -15.00
CA PRO A 853 -43.62 12.82 -16.35
C PRO A 853 -42.50 11.83 -16.66
N GLU A 854 -41.29 12.05 -16.13
CA GLU A 854 -40.12 11.16 -16.27
C GLU A 854 -40.38 9.77 -15.69
N THR A 855 -40.91 9.73 -14.46
CA THR A 855 -41.23 8.49 -13.76
C THR A 855 -42.35 7.74 -14.48
N VAL A 856 -43.39 8.47 -14.92
CA VAL A 856 -44.50 7.88 -15.68
C VAL A 856 -44.00 7.31 -17.02
N ALA A 857 -43.18 8.06 -17.75
CA ALA A 857 -42.61 7.62 -19.03
C ALA A 857 -41.75 6.35 -18.88
N GLU A 858 -40.94 6.26 -17.82
CA GLU A 858 -40.13 5.09 -17.52
C GLU A 858 -40.99 3.87 -17.16
N LEU A 859 -42.05 4.03 -16.36
CA LEU A 859 -42.97 2.95 -16.00
C LEU A 859 -43.77 2.46 -17.21
N VAL A 860 -44.30 3.38 -18.02
CA VAL A 860 -45.03 3.05 -19.26
C VAL A 860 -44.11 2.33 -20.24
N ALA A 861 -42.88 2.81 -20.46
CA ALA A 861 -41.92 2.15 -21.35
C ALA A 861 -41.58 0.73 -20.87
N ARG A 862 -41.47 0.52 -19.56
CA ARG A 862 -41.20 -0.79 -18.96
C ARG A 862 -42.36 -1.76 -19.15
N GLU A 863 -43.60 -1.33 -18.87
CA GLU A 863 -44.78 -2.17 -19.06
C GLU A 863 -44.99 -2.53 -20.54
N VAL A 864 -44.77 -1.58 -21.47
CA VAL A 864 -44.85 -1.86 -22.91
C VAL A 864 -43.85 -2.95 -23.32
N VAL A 865 -42.60 -2.90 -22.85
CA VAL A 865 -41.60 -3.94 -23.11
C VAL A 865 -42.03 -5.29 -22.51
N GLN A 866 -42.56 -5.28 -21.29
CA GLN A 866 -43.00 -6.50 -20.61
C GLN A 866 -44.21 -7.16 -21.30
N GLU A 867 -45.19 -6.38 -21.76
CA GLU A 867 -46.33 -6.89 -22.52
C GLU A 867 -45.92 -7.46 -23.89
N LEU A 868 -44.99 -6.78 -24.58
CA LEU A 868 -44.46 -7.26 -25.86
C LEU A 868 -43.70 -8.58 -25.71
N LEU A 869 -42.91 -8.75 -24.64
CA LEU A 869 -42.19 -10.00 -24.37
C LEU A 869 -43.13 -11.13 -23.92
N ALA A 870 -44.16 -10.86 -23.10
CA ALA A 870 -45.13 -11.87 -22.69
C ALA A 870 -45.95 -12.42 -23.89
N SER A 871 -46.15 -11.61 -24.93
CA SER A 871 -46.83 -12.03 -26.15
C SER A 871 -46.04 -13.04 -27.01
N SER A 872 -44.69 -13.11 -26.85
CA SER A 872 -43.83 -14.01 -27.64
C SER A 872 -43.72 -15.43 -27.05
N GLU A 873 -43.92 -15.60 -25.75
CA GLU A 873 -43.80 -16.88 -25.04
C GLU A 873 -45.00 -17.84 -25.29
N GLY A 874 -46.13 -17.32 -25.76
CA GLY A 874 -47.34 -18.07 -26.11
C GLY A 874 -47.25 -18.90 -27.40
N LYS A 875 -46.21 -19.72 -27.59
CA LYS A 875 -46.10 -20.66 -28.72
C LYS A 875 -47.06 -21.85 -28.55
N GLY A 876 -48.37 -21.64 -28.76
CA GLY A 876 -49.35 -22.73 -28.68
C GLY A 876 -50.75 -22.45 -29.21
N GLN A 877 -51.24 -21.21 -29.18
CA GLN A 877 -52.52 -20.84 -29.76
C GLN A 877 -52.36 -19.56 -30.56
N LYS A 878 -52.38 -19.68 -31.90
CA LYS A 878 -52.53 -18.53 -32.80
C LYS A 878 -53.91 -17.90 -32.58
N GLN A 879 -54.06 -17.09 -31.54
CA GLN A 879 -55.04 -16.02 -31.57
C GLN A 879 -54.52 -14.99 -32.57
N VAL A 880 -55.28 -14.82 -33.65
CA VAL A 880 -55.02 -13.85 -34.71
C VAL A 880 -55.35 -12.46 -34.16
N SER A 881 -54.51 -11.94 -33.27
CA SER A 881 -54.53 -10.53 -32.91
C SER A 881 -53.92 -9.76 -34.08
N ASN A 882 -54.68 -8.82 -34.63
CA ASN A 882 -54.22 -8.01 -35.75
C ASN A 882 -53.11 -7.08 -35.23
N PRO A 883 -51.88 -7.09 -35.77
CA PRO A 883 -50.76 -6.30 -35.24
C PRO A 883 -51.06 -4.80 -35.13
N ALA A 884 -51.97 -4.29 -35.97
CA ALA A 884 -52.43 -2.91 -35.92
C ALA A 884 -53.28 -2.56 -34.69
N ALA A 885 -54.04 -3.53 -34.15
CA ALA A 885 -54.85 -3.32 -32.95
C ALA A 885 -53.98 -3.27 -31.68
N GLU A 886 -52.91 -4.07 -31.65
CA GLU A 886 -51.92 -4.06 -30.56
C GLU A 886 -51.13 -2.75 -30.54
N SER A 887 -50.64 -2.26 -31.69
CA SER A 887 -50.01 -0.94 -31.77
C SER A 887 -50.93 0.19 -31.31
N GLN A 888 -52.23 0.08 -31.53
CA GLN A 888 -53.20 1.09 -31.07
C GLN A 888 -53.40 1.04 -29.55
N ALA A 889 -53.36 -0.13 -28.93
CA ALA A 889 -53.40 -0.29 -27.47
C ALA A 889 -52.12 0.28 -26.81
N PHE A 890 -50.94 0.02 -27.38
CA PHE A 890 -49.68 0.59 -26.89
C PHE A 890 -49.60 2.12 -27.07
N LEU A 891 -50.20 2.66 -28.13
CA LEU A 891 -50.35 4.10 -28.30
C LEU A 891 -51.28 4.73 -27.25
N GLN A 892 -52.30 4.01 -26.77
CA GLN A 892 -53.12 4.48 -25.65
C GLN A 892 -52.33 4.50 -24.34
N LEU A 893 -51.43 3.54 -24.12
CA LEU A 893 -50.51 3.56 -22.97
C LEU A 893 -49.51 4.71 -23.07
N ALA A 894 -48.95 4.98 -24.25
CA ALA A 894 -48.03 6.10 -24.46
C ALA A 894 -48.67 7.46 -24.17
N LYS A 895 -50.00 7.60 -24.35
CA LYS A 895 -50.77 8.81 -24.05
C LYS A 895 -51.00 9.07 -22.55
N LEU A 896 -50.64 8.12 -21.67
CA LEU A 896 -50.74 8.32 -20.22
C LEU A 896 -49.76 9.37 -19.71
N CYS A 897 -48.62 9.54 -20.38
CA CYS A 897 -47.68 10.60 -20.08
C CYS A 897 -48.06 11.88 -20.87
N GLN A 898 -48.02 13.03 -20.20
CA GLN A 898 -48.24 14.32 -20.88
C GLN A 898 -47.12 14.60 -21.92
N ASP A 899 -45.87 14.26 -21.58
CA ASP A 899 -44.74 14.38 -22.50
C ASP A 899 -44.48 13.06 -23.25
N HIS A 900 -44.92 13.02 -24.50
CA HIS A 900 -44.75 11.87 -25.39
C HIS A 900 -43.30 11.73 -25.90
N THR A 901 -42.52 12.82 -25.92
CA THR A 901 -41.12 12.81 -26.36
C THR A 901 -40.27 11.99 -25.39
N LEU A 902 -40.52 12.18 -24.09
CA LEU A 902 -39.84 11.48 -23.02
C LEU A 902 -40.13 9.97 -23.06
N VAL A 903 -41.38 9.58 -23.33
CA VAL A 903 -41.76 8.18 -23.59
C VAL A 903 -40.97 7.62 -24.77
N GLY A 904 -40.89 8.35 -25.88
CA GLY A 904 -40.10 7.94 -27.05
C GLY A 904 -38.62 7.72 -26.75
N MET A 905 -38.00 8.61 -25.95
CA MET A 905 -36.60 8.49 -25.52
C MET A 905 -36.40 7.28 -24.59
N LYS A 906 -37.30 7.07 -23.63
CA LYS A 906 -37.24 5.91 -22.71
C LYS A 906 -37.45 4.58 -23.44
N LEU A 907 -38.33 4.53 -24.43
CA LEU A 907 -38.48 3.33 -25.28
C LEU A 907 -37.19 3.00 -26.04
N LEU A 908 -36.50 4.01 -26.60
CA LEU A 908 -35.20 3.83 -27.26
C LEU A 908 -34.11 3.33 -26.27
N GLU A 909 -34.04 3.90 -25.06
CA GLU A 909 -33.09 3.48 -24.02
C GLU A 909 -33.29 2.02 -23.59
N LYS A 910 -34.49 1.46 -23.73
CA LYS A 910 -34.79 0.07 -23.36
C LYS A 910 -34.49 -0.94 -24.46
N ILE A 911 -34.25 -0.54 -25.72
CA ILE A 911 -33.94 -1.48 -26.81
C ILE A 911 -32.76 -2.43 -26.49
N PRO A 912 -31.62 -1.96 -25.93
CA PRO A 912 -30.51 -2.84 -25.57
C PRO A 912 -30.84 -3.86 -24.47
N SER A 913 -31.90 -3.63 -23.69
CA SER A 913 -32.33 -4.54 -22.62
C SER A 913 -33.20 -5.70 -23.11
N VAL A 914 -33.65 -5.64 -24.37
CA VAL A 914 -34.44 -6.71 -25.01
C VAL A 914 -33.49 -7.85 -25.44
N PRO A 915 -33.82 -9.12 -25.17
CA PRO A 915 -33.03 -10.26 -25.66
C PRO A 915 -32.87 -10.21 -27.18
N ARG A 916 -31.64 -10.41 -27.68
CA ARG A 916 -31.32 -10.28 -29.12
C ARG A 916 -32.12 -11.23 -30.04
N GLY A 917 -32.75 -12.26 -29.49
CA GLY A 917 -33.63 -13.17 -30.24
C GLY A 917 -35.05 -12.66 -30.48
N GLU A 918 -35.50 -11.63 -29.76
CA GLU A 918 -36.87 -11.10 -29.83
C GLU A 918 -36.97 -9.91 -30.80
N LEU A 919 -36.70 -10.18 -32.08
CA LEU A 919 -36.66 -9.15 -33.14
C LEU A 919 -38.02 -8.49 -33.41
N SER A 920 -39.13 -9.19 -33.13
CA SER A 920 -40.50 -8.64 -33.20
C SER A 920 -40.71 -7.53 -32.17
N CYS A 921 -40.26 -7.73 -30.93
CA CYS A 921 -40.34 -6.75 -29.86
C CYS A 921 -39.54 -5.48 -30.21
N ILE A 922 -38.30 -5.63 -30.68
CA ILE A 922 -37.46 -4.48 -31.08
C ILE A 922 -38.12 -3.70 -32.23
N THR A 923 -38.72 -4.40 -33.19
CA THR A 923 -39.43 -3.78 -34.32
C THR A 923 -40.61 -2.93 -33.86
N GLU A 924 -41.47 -3.45 -32.98
CA GLU A 924 -42.62 -2.71 -32.44
C GLU A 924 -42.21 -1.53 -31.56
N LEU A 925 -41.14 -1.68 -30.75
CA LEU A 925 -40.61 -0.57 -29.93
C LEU A 925 -40.13 0.60 -30.79
N LEU A 926 -39.43 0.33 -31.90
CA LEU A 926 -39.01 1.38 -32.83
C LEU A 926 -40.19 2.09 -33.49
N ILE A 927 -41.24 1.35 -33.86
CA ILE A 927 -42.46 1.92 -34.44
C ILE A 927 -43.18 2.80 -33.41
N LEU A 928 -43.29 2.34 -32.16
CA LEU A 928 -43.91 3.12 -31.07
C LEU A 928 -43.10 4.37 -30.73
N ALA A 929 -41.78 4.26 -30.63
CA ALA A 929 -40.90 5.42 -30.41
C ALA A 929 -41.03 6.45 -31.55
N HIS A 930 -41.07 5.99 -32.81
CA HIS A 930 -41.32 6.87 -33.96
C HIS A 930 -42.68 7.56 -33.89
N ASN A 931 -43.75 6.85 -33.53
CA ASN A 931 -45.07 7.44 -33.38
C ASN A 931 -45.09 8.51 -32.29
N CYS A 932 -44.45 8.26 -31.14
CA CYS A 932 -44.30 9.23 -30.06
C CYS A 932 -43.58 10.51 -30.53
N PHE A 933 -42.44 10.37 -31.23
CA PHE A 933 -41.72 11.53 -31.78
C PHE A 933 -42.46 12.23 -32.92
N SER A 934 -43.28 11.50 -33.67
CA SER A 934 -44.09 12.08 -34.73
C SER A 934 -45.26 12.89 -34.19
N LEU A 935 -45.84 12.49 -33.04
CA LEU A 935 -46.86 13.27 -32.34
C LEU A 935 -46.32 14.61 -31.81
N THR A 936 -45.06 14.66 -31.39
CA THR A 936 -44.41 15.88 -30.86
C THR A 936 -43.53 16.61 -31.87
N CYS A 937 -43.47 16.14 -33.12
CA CYS A 937 -42.60 16.66 -34.18
C CYS A 937 -41.10 16.71 -33.79
N HIS A 938 -40.62 15.77 -32.99
CA HIS A 938 -39.24 15.75 -32.47
C HIS A 938 -38.26 15.15 -33.50
N MET A 939 -37.59 16.02 -34.26
CA MET A 939 -36.73 15.65 -35.40
C MET A 939 -35.51 14.80 -35.02
N GLU A 940 -34.85 15.10 -33.89
CA GLU A 940 -33.66 14.35 -33.46
C GLU A 940 -34.03 12.90 -33.09
N GLY A 941 -35.14 12.72 -32.38
CA GLY A 941 -35.66 11.40 -32.01
C GLY A 941 -36.03 10.57 -33.23
N ILE A 942 -36.71 11.17 -34.22
CA ILE A 942 -37.02 10.51 -35.50
C ILE A 942 -35.73 10.05 -36.20
N THR A 943 -34.70 10.91 -36.24
CA THR A 943 -33.42 10.56 -36.87
C THR A 943 -32.74 9.40 -36.15
N ARG A 944 -32.75 9.40 -34.81
CA ARG A 944 -32.21 8.28 -34.00
C ARG A 944 -32.97 6.98 -34.24
N VAL A 945 -34.31 7.02 -34.33
CA VAL A 945 -35.12 5.83 -34.67
C VAL A 945 -34.78 5.30 -36.06
N LEU A 946 -34.63 6.17 -37.06
CA LEU A 946 -34.29 5.75 -38.42
C LEU A 946 -32.88 5.14 -38.53
N GLN A 947 -31.92 5.68 -37.78
CA GLN A 947 -30.58 5.10 -37.66
C GLN A 947 -30.63 3.71 -36.99
N ALA A 948 -31.38 3.58 -35.89
CA ALA A 948 -31.55 2.30 -35.20
C ALA A 948 -32.29 1.27 -36.07
N ALA A 949 -33.31 1.69 -36.83
CA ALA A 949 -34.03 0.85 -37.78
C ALA A 949 -33.11 0.33 -38.91
N ARG A 950 -32.17 1.17 -39.39
CA ARG A 950 -31.19 0.76 -40.39
C ARG A 950 -30.21 -0.27 -39.84
N LEU A 951 -29.65 -0.02 -38.66
CA LEU A 951 -28.77 -0.98 -37.98
C LEU A 951 -29.47 -2.32 -37.70
N LEU A 952 -30.71 -2.28 -37.18
CA LEU A 952 -31.53 -3.48 -36.98
C LEU A 952 -31.73 -4.27 -38.27
N THR A 953 -31.96 -3.55 -39.38
CA THR A 953 -32.18 -4.17 -40.68
C THR A 953 -30.91 -4.84 -41.21
N ASP A 954 -29.78 -4.12 -41.21
CA ASP A 954 -28.52 -4.57 -41.80
C ASP A 954 -27.85 -5.67 -40.96
N GLU A 955 -27.87 -5.55 -39.62
CA GLU A 955 -27.15 -6.45 -38.72
C GLU A 955 -27.97 -7.66 -38.25
N HIS A 956 -29.31 -7.57 -38.25
CA HIS A 956 -30.17 -8.59 -37.64
C HIS A 956 -31.31 -9.09 -38.53
N LEU A 957 -32.13 -8.22 -39.15
CA LEU A 957 -33.29 -8.69 -39.92
C LEU A 957 -32.89 -9.32 -41.27
N ALA A 958 -31.99 -8.70 -42.02
CA ALA A 958 -31.55 -9.22 -43.31
C ALA A 958 -30.70 -10.50 -43.22
N PRO A 959 -29.77 -10.65 -42.25
CA PRO A 959 -29.03 -11.90 -42.07
C PRO A 959 -29.87 -13.08 -41.57
N ASN A 960 -30.95 -12.83 -40.84
CA ASN A 960 -31.84 -13.86 -40.28
C ASN A 960 -33.05 -14.17 -41.19
N ASP A 961 -33.11 -13.62 -42.41
CA ASP A 961 -34.22 -13.80 -43.37
C ASP A 961 -35.62 -13.40 -42.83
N GLU A 962 -35.69 -12.48 -41.87
CA GLU A 962 -36.94 -12.00 -41.24
C GLU A 962 -37.61 -10.87 -42.04
N TYR A 963 -37.87 -11.13 -43.33
CA TYR A 963 -38.43 -10.14 -44.27
C TYR A 963 -39.84 -9.65 -43.89
N GLY A 964 -40.61 -10.44 -43.15
CA GLY A 964 -41.92 -10.04 -42.64
C GLY A 964 -41.83 -8.89 -41.62
N LEU A 965 -40.83 -8.93 -40.74
CA LEU A 965 -40.57 -7.87 -39.78
C LEU A 965 -40.01 -6.61 -40.46
N MET A 966 -39.20 -6.75 -41.52
CA MET A 966 -38.74 -5.62 -42.34
C MET A 966 -39.92 -4.87 -42.99
N VAL A 967 -40.89 -5.61 -43.53
CA VAL A 967 -42.13 -5.03 -44.08
C VAL A 967 -42.93 -4.33 -42.98
N ARG A 968 -43.07 -4.95 -41.80
CA ARG A 968 -43.76 -4.36 -40.65
C ARG A 968 -43.10 -3.05 -40.20
N LEU A 969 -41.77 -3.04 -40.05
CA LEU A 969 -40.97 -1.86 -39.70
C LEU A 969 -41.17 -0.72 -40.71
N LEU A 970 -41.08 -1.04 -42.00
CA LEU A 970 -41.26 -0.09 -43.09
C LEU A 970 -42.67 0.52 -43.10
N THR A 971 -43.70 -0.31 -42.99
CA THR A 971 -45.11 0.15 -42.95
C THR A 971 -45.47 0.86 -41.64
N GLY A 972 -44.80 0.52 -40.53
CA GLY A 972 -45.04 1.12 -39.22
C GLY A 972 -44.46 2.52 -39.08
N ILE A 973 -43.26 2.74 -39.63
CA ILE A 973 -42.61 4.05 -39.64
C ILE A 973 -43.18 4.96 -40.75
N GLY A 974 -43.52 4.40 -41.91
CA GLY A 974 -44.19 5.13 -42.99
C GLY A 974 -43.34 6.20 -43.70
N ARG A 975 -42.05 6.35 -43.35
CA ARG A 975 -41.10 7.28 -43.98
C ARG A 975 -40.34 6.61 -45.13
N TYR A 976 -41.09 6.19 -46.15
CA TYR A 976 -40.60 5.35 -47.25
C TYR A 976 -39.41 5.95 -48.02
N ASN A 977 -39.34 7.28 -48.16
CA ASN A 977 -38.23 7.95 -48.85
C ASN A 977 -36.89 7.83 -48.11
N GLU A 978 -36.91 7.74 -46.79
CA GLU A 978 -35.72 7.65 -45.93
C GLU A 978 -35.30 6.17 -45.71
N MET A 979 -36.21 5.23 -46.01
CA MET A 979 -36.04 3.79 -45.80
C MET A 979 -35.93 2.98 -47.10
N THR A 980 -35.46 3.61 -48.18
CA THR A 980 -35.30 2.97 -49.51
C THR A 980 -34.34 1.78 -49.50
N TYR A 981 -33.42 1.70 -48.53
CA TYR A 981 -32.53 0.55 -48.35
C TYR A 981 -33.30 -0.76 -48.09
N ILE A 982 -34.46 -0.72 -47.44
CA ILE A 982 -35.32 -1.90 -47.27
C ILE A 982 -35.92 -2.34 -48.61
N PHE A 983 -36.25 -1.40 -49.50
CA PHE A 983 -36.71 -1.74 -50.85
C PHE A 983 -35.62 -2.42 -51.66
N GLU A 984 -34.37 -1.96 -51.55
CA GLU A 984 -33.20 -2.57 -52.20
C GLU A 984 -32.98 -4.00 -51.70
N LEU A 985 -32.94 -4.20 -50.37
CA LEU A 985 -32.74 -5.52 -49.76
C LEU A 985 -33.86 -6.52 -50.12
N LEU A 986 -35.13 -6.08 -50.09
CA LEU A 986 -36.25 -6.93 -50.49
C LEU A 986 -36.23 -7.25 -52.00
N HIS A 987 -35.71 -6.35 -52.83
CA HIS A 987 -35.57 -6.58 -54.28
C HIS A 987 -34.45 -7.58 -54.58
N GLU A 988 -33.26 -7.42 -53.98
CA GLU A 988 -32.11 -8.32 -54.14
C GLU A 988 -32.42 -9.76 -53.72
N LYS A 989 -33.29 -9.93 -52.71
CA LYS A 989 -33.67 -11.24 -52.16
C LYS A 989 -34.96 -11.82 -52.75
N HIS A 990 -35.52 -11.22 -53.80
CA HIS A 990 -36.76 -11.63 -54.45
C HIS A 990 -38.04 -11.60 -53.57
N TYR A 991 -38.03 -10.92 -52.42
CA TYR A 991 -39.18 -10.77 -51.51
C TYR A 991 -40.01 -9.49 -51.74
N PHE A 992 -39.69 -8.75 -52.80
CA PHE A 992 -40.31 -7.48 -53.13
C PHE A 992 -41.85 -7.57 -53.32
N GLU A 993 -42.38 -8.73 -53.71
CA GLU A 993 -43.82 -8.91 -53.96
C GLU A 993 -44.68 -8.79 -52.69
N VAL A 994 -44.10 -9.02 -51.51
CA VAL A 994 -44.82 -8.95 -50.23
C VAL A 994 -45.37 -7.54 -49.96
N LEU A 995 -44.69 -6.50 -50.47
CA LEU A 995 -45.10 -5.10 -50.35
C LEU A 995 -46.34 -4.75 -51.17
N MET A 996 -46.73 -5.60 -52.13
CA MET A 996 -47.86 -5.34 -53.03
C MET A 996 -49.17 -5.98 -52.58
N ARG A 997 -49.23 -6.50 -51.35
CA ARG A 997 -50.47 -7.07 -50.80
C ARG A 997 -51.46 -5.95 -50.50
N LYS A 998 -52.70 -6.13 -50.99
CA LYS A 998 -53.83 -5.17 -51.02
C LYS A 998 -54.28 -4.56 -49.67
N LYS A 999 -53.66 -4.93 -48.54
CA LYS A 999 -54.01 -4.48 -47.18
C LYS A 999 -52.92 -3.64 -46.48
N LEU A 1000 -51.78 -3.38 -47.14
CA LEU A 1000 -50.60 -2.78 -46.50
C LEU A 1000 -50.55 -1.23 -46.58
N ASP A 1001 -51.37 -0.59 -47.41
CA ASP A 1001 -51.32 0.87 -47.60
C ASP A 1001 -52.73 1.51 -47.55
N PRO A 1002 -53.20 1.90 -46.34
CA PRO A 1002 -54.45 2.64 -46.18
C PRO A 1002 -54.37 4.09 -46.68
N SER A 1003 -53.16 4.69 -46.68
CA SER A 1003 -52.92 6.11 -46.93
C SER A 1003 -52.49 6.44 -48.37
N GLY A 1004 -52.12 5.44 -49.17
CA GLY A 1004 -51.67 5.61 -50.56
C GLY A 1004 -50.24 6.14 -50.71
N THR A 1005 -49.49 6.25 -49.61
CA THR A 1005 -48.13 6.82 -49.55
C THR A 1005 -47.04 5.79 -49.86
N LEU A 1006 -47.30 4.50 -49.60
CA LEU A 1006 -46.41 3.41 -50.01
C LEU A 1006 -46.44 3.25 -51.53
N LYS A 1007 -47.65 3.35 -52.12
CA LYS A 1007 -47.87 3.31 -53.57
C LYS A 1007 -46.99 4.31 -54.34
N THR A 1008 -46.96 5.57 -53.91
CA THR A 1008 -46.18 6.62 -54.58
C THR A 1008 -44.68 6.43 -54.41
N ALA A 1009 -44.22 6.08 -53.20
CA ALA A 1009 -42.81 5.83 -52.92
C ALA A 1009 -42.24 4.62 -53.69
N LEU A 1010 -43.02 3.54 -53.81
CA LEU A 1010 -42.64 2.35 -54.58
C LEU A 1010 -42.43 2.64 -56.07
N LEU A 1011 -43.32 3.45 -56.67
CA LEU A 1011 -43.20 3.84 -58.08
C LEU A 1011 -42.00 4.76 -58.31
N ASP A 1012 -41.81 5.72 -57.41
CA ASP A 1012 -40.68 6.66 -57.47
C ASP A 1012 -39.35 5.92 -57.31
N TYR A 1013 -39.28 4.91 -56.43
CA TYR A 1013 -38.12 4.03 -56.27
C TYR A 1013 -37.80 3.25 -57.55
N ILE A 1014 -38.78 2.59 -58.19
CA ILE A 1014 -38.54 1.87 -59.45
C ILE A 1014 -38.11 2.84 -60.56
N LYS A 1015 -38.78 3.99 -60.70
CA LYS A 1015 -38.45 4.98 -61.73
C LYS A 1015 -37.02 5.53 -61.57
N ARG A 1016 -36.56 5.78 -60.34
CA ARG A 1016 -35.23 6.36 -60.07
C ARG A 1016 -34.11 5.33 -60.10
N CYS A 1017 -34.27 4.21 -59.38
CA CYS A 1017 -33.17 3.28 -59.13
C CYS A 1017 -33.08 2.16 -60.17
N ARG A 1018 -34.18 1.83 -60.86
CA ARG A 1018 -34.27 0.71 -61.83
C ARG A 1018 -35.22 1.02 -63.01
N PRO A 1019 -34.91 2.01 -63.86
CA PRO A 1019 -35.77 2.38 -65.00
C PRO A 1019 -35.93 1.30 -66.09
N GLY A 1020 -35.17 0.20 -66.03
CA GLY A 1020 -35.26 -0.93 -66.97
C GLY A 1020 -36.12 -2.12 -66.51
N ASP A 1021 -36.59 -2.14 -65.25
CA ASP A 1021 -37.37 -3.25 -64.69
C ASP A 1021 -38.87 -3.07 -65.00
N SER A 1022 -39.22 -3.18 -66.28
CA SER A 1022 -40.59 -2.94 -66.77
C SER A 1022 -41.62 -3.93 -66.20
N GLU A 1023 -41.19 -5.16 -65.87
CA GLU A 1023 -42.05 -6.21 -65.31
C GLU A 1023 -42.51 -5.84 -63.90
N LYS A 1024 -41.59 -5.47 -63.00
CA LYS A 1024 -41.97 -5.03 -61.65
C LYS A 1024 -42.68 -3.67 -61.66
N HIS A 1025 -42.32 -2.77 -62.57
CA HIS A 1025 -43.04 -1.51 -62.76
C HIS A 1025 -44.52 -1.75 -63.08
N ASN A 1026 -44.78 -2.63 -64.06
CA ASN A 1026 -46.13 -3.00 -64.46
C ASN A 1026 -46.86 -3.78 -63.35
N MET A 1027 -46.17 -4.65 -62.63
CA MET A 1027 -46.73 -5.41 -61.51
C MET A 1027 -47.20 -4.49 -60.37
N ILE A 1028 -46.39 -3.50 -59.96
CA ILE A 1028 -46.80 -2.49 -58.97
C ILE A 1028 -48.00 -1.69 -59.49
N ALA A 1029 -47.92 -1.21 -60.73
CA ALA A 1029 -48.99 -0.41 -61.31
C ALA A 1029 -50.31 -1.22 -61.42
N LEU A 1030 -50.24 -2.53 -61.72
CA LEU A 1030 -51.38 -3.44 -61.72
C LEU A 1030 -51.94 -3.68 -60.31
N CYS A 1031 -51.08 -3.96 -59.32
CA CYS A 1031 -51.49 -4.16 -57.92
C CYS A 1031 -52.24 -2.96 -57.34
N PHE A 1032 -51.89 -1.74 -57.74
CA PHE A 1032 -52.55 -0.51 -57.33
C PHE A 1032 -53.54 0.08 -58.36
N SER A 1033 -53.90 -0.69 -59.40
CA SER A 1033 -54.89 -0.35 -60.43
C SER A 1033 -54.62 0.97 -61.18
N MET A 1034 -53.40 1.16 -61.64
CA MET A 1034 -52.87 2.39 -62.26
C MET A 1034 -52.72 2.25 -63.78
N CYS A 1035 -53.82 2.36 -64.52
CA CYS A 1035 -53.83 2.12 -65.97
C CYS A 1035 -53.02 3.15 -66.78
N ARG A 1036 -52.85 4.38 -66.26
CA ARG A 1036 -52.13 5.45 -66.96
C ARG A 1036 -50.63 5.20 -66.99
N GLU A 1037 -50.06 4.85 -65.84
CA GLU A 1037 -48.63 4.61 -65.65
C GLU A 1037 -48.19 3.34 -66.40
N ILE A 1038 -49.06 2.34 -66.51
CA ILE A 1038 -48.87 1.18 -67.39
C ILE A 1038 -48.77 1.63 -68.85
N GLY A 1039 -49.66 2.53 -69.29
CA GLY A 1039 -49.63 3.10 -70.64
C GLY A 1039 -48.35 3.87 -70.94
N GLU A 1040 -47.94 4.76 -70.03
CA GLU A 1040 -46.70 5.55 -70.15
C GLU A 1040 -45.45 4.66 -70.20
N ASN A 1041 -45.41 3.57 -69.42
CA ASN A 1041 -44.29 2.62 -69.43
C ASN A 1041 -44.22 1.82 -70.74
N HIS A 1042 -45.37 1.38 -71.27
CA HIS A 1042 -45.42 0.70 -72.57
C HIS A 1042 -45.04 1.64 -73.73
N GLU A 1043 -45.48 2.90 -73.69
CA GLU A 1043 -45.10 3.93 -74.66
C GLU A 1043 -43.58 4.17 -74.64
N ALA A 1044 -42.99 4.31 -73.45
CA ALA A 1044 -41.55 4.46 -73.28
C ALA A 1044 -40.77 3.24 -73.79
N ALA A 1045 -41.22 2.01 -73.47
CA ALA A 1045 -40.60 0.78 -73.97
C ALA A 1045 -40.68 0.67 -75.50
N ALA A 1046 -41.81 1.02 -76.10
CA ALA A 1046 -41.99 1.06 -77.56
C ALA A 1046 -41.07 2.11 -78.22
N CYS A 1047 -40.94 3.30 -77.63
CA CYS A 1047 -40.03 4.35 -78.11
C CYS A 1047 -38.55 3.91 -78.06
N ILE A 1048 -38.15 3.17 -77.01
CA ILE A 1048 -36.80 2.62 -76.90
C ILE A 1048 -36.57 1.54 -77.97
N GLN A 1049 -37.53 0.63 -78.19
CA GLN A 1049 -37.44 -0.37 -79.25
C GLN A 1049 -37.36 0.27 -80.64
N LEU A 1050 -38.13 1.33 -80.89
CA LEU A 1050 -38.07 2.10 -82.12
C LEU A 1050 -36.67 2.71 -82.34
N LYS A 1051 -36.08 3.33 -81.32
CA LYS A 1051 -34.70 3.84 -81.39
C LYS A 1051 -33.67 2.73 -81.61
N LEU A 1052 -33.88 1.55 -81.02
CA LEU A 1052 -33.02 0.38 -81.21
C LEU A 1052 -33.10 -0.16 -82.64
N ILE A 1053 -34.28 -0.18 -83.24
CA ILE A 1053 -34.48 -0.53 -84.65
C ILE A 1053 -33.84 0.52 -85.57
N GLU A 1054 -34.02 1.82 -85.28
CA GLU A 1054 -33.39 2.92 -86.05
C GLU A 1054 -31.86 2.90 -86.02
N SER A 1055 -31.25 2.35 -84.97
CA SER A 1055 -29.80 2.28 -84.79
C SER A 1055 -29.13 1.04 -85.37
N GLN A 1056 -29.90 0.07 -85.88
CA GLN A 1056 -29.31 -1.05 -86.63
C GLN A 1056 -29.05 -0.62 -88.09
N PRO A 1057 -27.84 -0.82 -88.63
CA PRO A 1057 -27.58 -0.64 -90.05
C PRO A 1057 -28.31 -1.76 -90.82
N TRP A 1058 -29.11 -1.36 -91.81
CA TRP A 1058 -29.96 -2.24 -92.60
C TRP A 1058 -29.16 -3.25 -93.42
#